data_AF-A0A0H5QZ32-F1
#
_entry.id   AF-A0A0H5QZ32-F1
#
_cell.length_a   1.000
_cell.length_b   1.000
_cell.length_c   1.000
_cell.angle_alpha   90.00
_cell.angle_beta   90.00
_cell.angle_gamma   90.00
#
_symmetry.space_group_name_H-M   'P 1'
#
loop_
_entity.id
_entity.type
_entity.pdbx_description
1 polymer ?
#
loop_
_entity_poly.entity_id
_entity_poly.type
_entity_poly.pdbx_seq_one_letter_code
_entity_poly.pdbx_strand_id
1 'polypeptide(L)'
;MAEMIDVWVEIFTDVGAASSVKSASASHFRSGKTSLDAYLAADLMRKAKESRKAVESAVSATTTASKNIKHKVQDGALAKLQTIKGKSASISESDVTLLVILADGREHQALACHVYPANKSMLVGEASDLTGLTYMEEPNVLRSLQERYGHHNCYTNISSILVALNPYKRLEIYGTEYMMKYRDRNNRSLGPHIFASAETAYSELNRPFSIRRQPNGPVNQSIIVCGESGSGKTESSKYLMRYLANRSHAAVLEDDDDDDDTKNHERLVERQVLEANHILEAFGNANTVLNHNSSRFGKFTRLYFATENIHAGNGEVVGASTTTYLLEKSRLVRQNQSERNFHVFYQMMEGLNSTQKKALRLDGVTSSSFHYINQGSCFKVTGIDDCNWFIGLVKAMGVLGISEDDRSQIFSILAALLHLGNINFVLDDNGASEISTESVPSFENVALLLGLNDPELLQLLRKRLTTVRIKTPTEWIEKNLSIDDAVFNRDSIAKSLYSNLFRWIVDQVNKSLSSTQSLPWIGILDVFGFESFQNNSFEQFCINFANEMLQQHFNQEILLSEQKEYAKEAILWTPINVPDNQDTIDLVCDARTGILALLDSSCKMRGTTLQAFVDSINKQHSAHERYSQVSRRGAHKDIAHGFVIHHYAGNVVYNAAEFLIKNNDSEDPDSVVLFCKSSSSVVANLLETGQDAGPTDKGPRKVQSSFSSVSGTFKKQLSSLMDTLNSTSAYFVRCVKPNTSYESWVFDLDYVRPQLRCGGLVEAVRMLKVGFPTRVSFDAVYAQYSPLLNPPPKTPLNRRDFSQAVLFLFGLRRNEYQLGLTKVFFRAGKRAFLETVMNRDEKLSEKDMGALLGFVNRKRWQRGIATVKSTVIVWTSIRMLRLLELWRIAARRLIIYKRTFIRALRRARRRLAAQTMQSAVISYLRACEVMGSLRKAKLEAERLELQRKQQEERLLKEAQREEQRRIKEEEAAAQFAARAAVAKAAMSSAATVAVDASVNPPSNVVVAQAADVSVVKSQTVSSVADQIRIKDLEAEVASLQQQLKTANAEIDRLEDVVDQLDDINNRLVEDLMNELVLRTQLQEENQSLPSLSAPSSITGKSTFGSDPDPDPDLVNFDHGFKASGGFAPSDSSAGRQRPRTNLSVTRHGSRRNPSECSIQ
;
A
#
# COMPACT_ATOMS: atom_id res chain seq x y z
N MET A 1 -10.15 44.76 -13.10
CA MET A 1 -10.32 43.30 -13.19
C MET A 1 -11.75 43.05 -13.61
N ALA A 2 -12.00 42.19 -14.60
CA ALA A 2 -13.35 41.73 -14.88
C ALA A 2 -13.71 40.62 -13.89
N GLU A 3 -14.96 40.56 -13.45
CA GLU A 3 -15.45 39.49 -12.58
C GLU A 3 -15.50 38.19 -13.41
N MET A 4 -14.72 37.19 -12.99
CA MET A 4 -14.75 35.86 -13.62
C MET A 4 -15.91 35.07 -13.00
N ILE A 5 -17.04 35.06 -13.70
CA ILE A 5 -18.26 34.36 -13.29
C ILE A 5 -18.20 32.91 -13.78
N ASP A 6 -18.36 31.94 -12.86
CA ASP A 6 -18.60 30.54 -13.19
C ASP A 6 -20.02 30.39 -13.78
N VAL A 7 -20.19 29.67 -14.89
CA VAL A 7 -21.51 29.58 -15.56
C VAL A 7 -21.97 28.15 -15.82
N TRP A 8 -23.20 27.89 -15.40
CA TRP A 8 -23.90 26.61 -15.46
C TRP A 8 -24.37 26.28 -16.89
N VAL A 9 -24.42 24.99 -17.24
CA VAL A 9 -25.13 24.51 -18.44
C VAL A 9 -25.86 23.20 -18.16
N GLU A 10 -27.19 23.21 -18.32
CA GLU A 10 -28.00 21.99 -18.29
C GLU A 10 -27.91 21.22 -19.63
N ILE A 11 -27.02 20.22 -19.67
CA ILE A 11 -26.83 19.38 -20.86
C ILE A 11 -27.87 18.25 -20.87
N PHE A 12 -28.99 18.50 -21.55
CA PHE A 12 -30.05 17.51 -21.79
C PHE A 12 -29.57 16.33 -22.65
N THR A 13 -28.98 15.33 -21.99
CA THR A 13 -28.74 14.00 -22.56
C THR A 13 -30.01 13.14 -22.41
N ASP A 14 -30.88 13.23 -23.40
CA ASP A 14 -32.02 12.32 -23.55
C ASP A 14 -31.53 10.93 -23.99
N VAL A 15 -31.95 9.90 -23.25
CA VAL A 15 -31.49 8.51 -23.42
C VAL A 15 -32.43 7.73 -24.35
N GLY A 16 -33.56 8.31 -24.79
CA GLY A 16 -34.53 7.67 -25.68
C GLY A 16 -34.01 7.34 -27.09
N ALA A 17 -32.98 8.04 -27.59
CA ALA A 17 -32.57 7.98 -29.01
C ALA A 17 -31.67 6.79 -29.41
N ALA A 18 -31.49 5.78 -28.55
CA ALA A 18 -30.52 4.68 -28.74
C ALA A 18 -30.94 3.58 -29.75
N SER A 19 -32.00 3.78 -30.53
CA SER A 19 -32.65 2.75 -31.35
C SER A 19 -32.25 2.73 -32.84
N SER A 20 -31.73 3.84 -33.39
CA SER A 20 -31.59 4.04 -34.85
C SER A 20 -30.20 3.74 -35.44
N VAL A 21 -29.14 3.63 -34.63
CA VAL A 21 -27.75 3.45 -35.13
C VAL A 21 -27.38 1.96 -35.25
N LYS A 22 -27.99 1.26 -36.22
CA LYS A 22 -27.76 -0.18 -36.50
C LYS A 22 -27.34 -0.49 -37.95
N SER A 23 -26.49 0.34 -38.57
CA SER A 23 -26.10 0.15 -39.98
C SER A 23 -24.70 0.66 -40.38
N ALA A 24 -23.70 0.62 -39.49
CA ALA A 24 -22.39 1.24 -39.76
C ALA A 24 -21.16 0.54 -39.12
N SER A 25 -21.07 -0.79 -39.13
CA SER A 25 -19.93 -1.52 -38.53
C SER A 25 -19.49 -2.80 -39.26
N ALA A 26 -19.61 -2.84 -40.60
CA ALA A 26 -19.41 -4.07 -41.40
C ALA A 26 -18.61 -3.83 -42.70
N SER A 27 -17.42 -3.23 -42.63
CA SER A 27 -16.53 -3.11 -43.81
C SER A 27 -15.02 -2.99 -43.54
N HIS A 28 -14.59 -2.53 -42.36
CA HIS A 28 -13.19 -2.20 -42.08
C HIS A 28 -12.47 -3.29 -41.27
N PHE A 29 -12.14 -4.41 -41.92
CA PHE A 29 -11.27 -5.45 -41.35
C PHE A 29 -10.37 -6.12 -42.42
N ARG A 30 -9.77 -5.33 -43.32
CA ARG A 30 -9.02 -5.86 -44.48
C ARG A 30 -7.83 -5.04 -45.00
N SER A 31 -7.05 -4.41 -44.11
CA SER A 31 -5.70 -3.90 -44.45
C SER A 31 -4.80 -3.80 -43.22
N GLY A 32 -3.85 -4.72 -43.07
CA GLY A 32 -2.86 -4.67 -41.99
C GLY A 32 -1.63 -3.86 -42.39
N LYS A 33 -1.48 -2.66 -41.81
CA LYS A 33 -0.21 -1.93 -41.62
C LYS A 33 -0.43 -0.82 -40.58
N THR A 34 0.64 -0.44 -39.87
CA THR A 34 0.55 0.21 -38.55
C THR A 34 1.21 1.58 -38.48
N SER A 35 0.52 2.55 -37.90
CA SER A 35 1.12 3.39 -36.86
C SER A 35 0.12 3.54 -35.71
N LEU A 36 0.61 3.59 -34.47
CA LEU A 36 -0.24 3.74 -33.29
C LEU A 36 -0.91 5.12 -33.29
N ASP A 37 -0.16 6.13 -33.73
CA ASP A 37 -0.58 7.55 -33.74
C ASP A 37 -1.68 7.81 -34.76
N ALA A 38 -1.67 7.13 -35.92
CA ALA A 38 -2.79 7.21 -36.86
C ALA A 38 -4.06 6.59 -36.27
N TYR A 39 -3.94 5.51 -35.48
CA TYR A 39 -5.08 4.89 -34.80
C TYR A 39 -5.60 5.78 -33.66
N LEU A 40 -4.69 6.41 -32.90
CA LEU A 40 -5.04 7.34 -31.82
C LEU A 40 -5.68 8.62 -32.36
N ALA A 41 -5.11 9.22 -33.41
CA ALA A 41 -5.65 10.40 -34.09
C ALA A 41 -6.99 10.10 -34.77
N ALA A 42 -7.15 8.92 -35.40
CA ALA A 42 -8.43 8.50 -35.97
C ALA A 42 -9.49 8.27 -34.87
N ASP A 43 -9.13 7.67 -33.73
CA ASP A 43 -10.07 7.47 -32.63
C ASP A 43 -10.41 8.77 -31.87
N LEU A 44 -9.46 9.71 -31.77
CA LEU A 44 -9.68 11.06 -31.25
C LEU A 44 -10.57 11.90 -32.19
N MET A 45 -10.29 11.90 -33.50
CA MET A 45 -11.18 12.57 -34.48
C MET A 45 -12.55 11.88 -34.56
N ARG A 46 -12.62 10.56 -34.39
CA ARG A 46 -13.89 9.82 -34.30
C ARG A 46 -14.67 10.24 -33.06
N LYS A 47 -14.06 10.26 -31.88
CA LYS A 47 -14.67 10.77 -30.64
C LYS A 47 -15.11 12.22 -30.76
N ALA A 48 -14.27 13.10 -31.32
CA ALA A 48 -14.63 14.50 -31.56
C ALA A 48 -15.83 14.63 -32.52
N LYS A 49 -15.91 13.78 -33.57
CA LYS A 49 -17.01 13.76 -34.55
C LYS A 49 -18.28 13.09 -34.01
N GLU A 50 -18.15 12.11 -33.11
CA GLU A 50 -19.24 11.47 -32.37
C GLU A 50 -19.83 12.44 -31.34
N SER A 51 -18.99 13.10 -30.53
CA SER A 51 -19.39 14.19 -29.61
C SER A 51 -20.02 15.35 -30.35
N ARG A 52 -19.44 15.80 -31.47
CA ARG A 52 -20.02 16.86 -32.31
C ARG A 52 -21.39 16.45 -32.86
N LYS A 53 -21.55 15.23 -33.37
CA LYS A 53 -22.87 14.72 -33.79
C LYS A 53 -23.86 14.59 -32.64
N ALA A 54 -23.41 14.22 -31.44
CA ALA A 54 -24.27 14.17 -30.26
C ALA A 54 -24.78 15.57 -29.88
N VAL A 55 -23.93 16.59 -29.92
CA VAL A 55 -24.31 18.00 -29.71
C VAL A 55 -25.23 18.50 -30.83
N GLU A 56 -24.89 18.30 -32.10
CA GLU A 56 -25.73 18.70 -33.25
C GLU A 56 -27.11 18.00 -33.21
N SER A 57 -27.17 16.72 -32.79
CA SER A 57 -28.42 15.98 -32.62
C SER A 57 -29.25 16.45 -31.42
N ALA A 58 -28.62 16.78 -30.29
CA ALA A 58 -29.30 17.30 -29.11
C ALA A 58 -29.91 18.69 -29.38
N VAL A 59 -29.15 19.59 -30.00
CA VAL A 59 -29.62 20.93 -30.40
C VAL A 59 -30.83 20.85 -31.35
N SER A 60 -30.82 19.89 -32.27
CA SER A 60 -31.95 19.64 -33.18
C SER A 60 -33.21 19.18 -32.40
N ALA A 61 -33.07 18.18 -31.53
CA ALA A 61 -34.19 17.62 -30.76
C ALA A 61 -34.85 18.67 -29.83
N THR A 62 -34.05 19.38 -29.03
CA THR A 62 -34.53 20.34 -28.02
C THR A 62 -35.36 21.48 -28.61
N THR A 63 -35.08 21.88 -29.86
CA THR A 63 -35.83 22.91 -30.59
C THR A 63 -37.31 22.54 -30.79
N THR A 64 -37.65 21.25 -30.73
CA THR A 64 -39.03 20.73 -30.94
C THR A 64 -39.84 20.63 -29.64
N ALA A 65 -39.19 20.38 -28.50
CA ALA A 65 -39.87 20.02 -27.25
C ALA A 65 -40.31 21.23 -26.38
N SER A 66 -39.63 22.37 -26.53
CA SER A 66 -39.69 23.51 -25.59
C SER A 66 -41.01 24.33 -25.58
N LYS A 67 -42.11 23.83 -26.14
CA LYS A 67 -43.39 24.59 -26.23
C LYS A 67 -44.34 24.44 -25.04
N ASN A 68 -44.22 23.39 -24.22
CA ASN A 68 -45.34 22.91 -23.38
C ASN A 68 -45.11 22.80 -21.86
N ILE A 69 -44.00 23.31 -21.29
CA ILE A 69 -43.78 23.27 -19.83
C ILE A 69 -43.53 24.68 -19.28
N LYS A 70 -44.33 25.11 -18.30
CA LYS A 70 -44.20 26.39 -17.59
C LYS A 70 -43.92 26.15 -16.10
N HIS A 71 -42.65 26.17 -15.71
CA HIS A 71 -42.26 26.44 -14.33
C HIS A 71 -41.21 27.56 -14.33
N LYS A 72 -41.39 28.57 -13.48
CA LYS A 72 -40.36 29.59 -13.21
C LYS A 72 -39.39 29.02 -12.18
N VAL A 73 -38.13 28.94 -12.54
CA VAL A 73 -37.00 28.74 -11.61
C VAL A 73 -35.96 29.79 -12.00
N GLN A 74 -35.43 30.53 -11.03
CA GLN A 74 -34.32 31.45 -11.26
C GLN A 74 -33.00 30.65 -11.31
N ASP A 75 -32.05 31.10 -12.11
CA ASP A 75 -30.68 30.58 -12.26
C ASP A 75 -30.46 29.19 -12.90
N GLY A 76 -31.47 28.63 -13.59
CA GLY A 76 -31.29 27.55 -14.60
C GLY A 76 -30.87 28.06 -16.00
N ALA A 77 -29.58 28.04 -16.33
CA ALA A 77 -29.04 28.55 -17.61
C ALA A 77 -29.19 27.57 -18.81
N LEU A 78 -29.90 28.00 -19.87
CA LEU A 78 -30.23 27.24 -21.08
C LEU A 78 -29.30 27.57 -22.26
N ALA A 79 -28.03 27.13 -22.18
CA ALA A 79 -27.01 27.51 -23.15
C ALA A 79 -27.20 26.97 -24.58
N LYS A 80 -27.29 27.88 -25.56
CA LYS A 80 -26.88 27.59 -26.93
C LYS A 80 -25.38 27.83 -27.07
N LEU A 81 -24.58 26.78 -26.94
CA LEU A 81 -23.14 26.86 -27.09
C LEU A 81 -22.74 27.27 -28.53
N GLN A 82 -22.29 28.50 -28.70
CA GLN A 82 -21.53 28.95 -29.86
C GLN A 82 -20.07 29.19 -29.48
N THR A 83 -19.14 28.61 -30.24
CA THR A 83 -17.70 28.81 -30.08
C THR A 83 -17.26 30.09 -30.79
N ILE A 84 -16.79 31.08 -30.03
CA ILE A 84 -16.27 32.32 -30.61
C ILE A 84 -14.82 32.08 -31.04
N LYS A 85 -14.58 32.00 -32.36
CA LYS A 85 -13.22 31.84 -32.89
C LYS A 85 -12.44 33.16 -32.87
N GLY A 86 -11.57 33.31 -31.87
CA GLY A 86 -10.52 34.33 -31.89
C GLY A 86 -9.58 34.15 -33.10
N LYS A 87 -9.14 35.26 -33.70
CA LYS A 87 -8.17 35.28 -34.80
C LYS A 87 -6.72 35.32 -34.25
N SER A 88 -6.24 34.22 -33.69
CA SER A 88 -4.85 34.07 -33.25
C SER A 88 -4.31 32.66 -33.58
N ALA A 89 -3.02 32.57 -33.88
CA ALA A 89 -2.38 31.38 -34.47
C ALA A 89 -1.85 30.36 -33.45
N SER A 90 -2.38 30.39 -32.22
CA SER A 90 -2.09 29.41 -31.15
C SER A 90 -3.18 29.50 -30.08
N ILE A 91 -4.20 28.66 -30.17
CA ILE A 91 -5.31 28.58 -29.20
C ILE A 91 -5.04 27.38 -28.30
N SER A 92 -4.87 27.61 -27.00
CA SER A 92 -4.94 26.55 -25.99
C SER A 92 -6.40 26.25 -25.62
N GLU A 93 -6.69 25.08 -25.04
CA GLU A 93 -8.06 24.77 -24.59
C GLU A 93 -8.56 25.77 -23.52
N SER A 94 -7.63 26.39 -22.78
CA SER A 94 -7.90 27.48 -21.81
C SER A 94 -8.35 28.80 -22.43
N ASP A 95 -8.06 29.06 -23.72
CA ASP A 95 -8.41 30.33 -24.38
C ASP A 95 -9.81 30.31 -25.04
N VAL A 96 -10.52 29.18 -24.97
CA VAL A 96 -11.80 29.00 -25.66
C VAL A 96 -12.92 29.70 -24.87
N THR A 97 -13.50 30.74 -25.45
CA THR A 97 -14.72 31.38 -24.93
C THR A 97 -15.99 30.75 -25.51
N LEU A 98 -16.98 30.58 -24.64
CA LEU A 98 -18.29 30.02 -24.93
C LEU A 98 -19.37 31.07 -24.62
N LEU A 99 -20.29 31.27 -25.56
CA LEU A 99 -21.51 32.02 -25.28
C LEU A 99 -22.47 31.12 -24.49
N VAL A 100 -22.93 31.61 -23.34
CA VAL A 100 -23.87 30.94 -22.43
C VAL A 100 -25.09 31.83 -22.23
N ILE A 101 -26.28 31.24 -22.19
CA ILE A 101 -27.54 31.98 -22.00
C ILE A 101 -28.07 31.65 -20.61
N LEU A 102 -28.20 32.67 -19.76
CA LEU A 102 -28.67 32.57 -18.38
C LEU A 102 -30.19 32.34 -18.30
N ALA A 103 -30.68 32.01 -17.11
CA ALA A 103 -32.10 31.68 -16.85
C ALA A 103 -33.07 32.84 -17.16
N ASP A 104 -32.60 34.07 -16.99
CA ASP A 104 -33.29 35.30 -17.32
C ASP A 104 -33.19 35.71 -18.80
N GLY A 105 -32.51 34.89 -19.62
CA GLY A 105 -32.29 35.13 -21.04
C GLY A 105 -31.08 36.02 -21.37
N ARG A 106 -30.32 36.50 -20.38
CA ARG A 106 -29.08 37.27 -20.65
C ARG A 106 -28.00 36.38 -21.24
N GLU A 107 -27.31 36.89 -22.27
CA GLU A 107 -26.13 36.23 -22.82
C GLU A 107 -24.87 36.65 -22.04
N HIS A 108 -24.01 35.67 -21.73
CA HIS A 108 -22.74 35.87 -21.03
C HIS A 108 -21.61 35.10 -21.75
N GLN A 109 -20.40 35.66 -21.78
CA GLN A 109 -19.24 35.00 -22.38
C GLN A 109 -18.35 34.42 -21.28
N ALA A 110 -18.39 33.10 -21.11
CA ALA A 110 -17.58 32.37 -20.14
C ALA A 110 -16.36 31.72 -20.81
N LEU A 111 -15.28 31.52 -20.06
CA LEU A 111 -14.20 30.62 -20.48
C LEU A 111 -14.67 29.16 -20.36
N ALA A 112 -14.26 28.29 -21.30
CA ALA A 112 -14.68 26.90 -21.33
C ALA A 112 -14.29 26.11 -20.06
N CYS A 113 -13.23 26.52 -19.36
CA CYS A 113 -12.83 25.96 -18.07
C CYS A 113 -13.76 26.32 -16.89
N HIS A 114 -14.58 27.37 -17.02
CA HIS A 114 -15.55 27.82 -16.02
C HIS A 114 -16.99 27.39 -16.37
N VAL A 115 -17.15 26.52 -17.38
CA VAL A 115 -18.44 26.00 -17.84
C VAL A 115 -18.60 24.55 -17.42
N TYR A 116 -19.52 24.29 -16.50
CA TYR A 116 -19.70 22.98 -15.86
C TYR A 116 -20.99 22.28 -16.29
N PRO A 117 -20.96 20.95 -16.55
CA PRO A 117 -22.16 20.17 -16.82
C PRO A 117 -23.01 20.04 -15.55
N ALA A 118 -24.28 20.43 -15.61
CA ALA A 118 -25.21 20.24 -14.51
C ALA A 118 -25.71 18.79 -14.41
N ASN A 119 -26.01 18.33 -13.19
CA ASN A 119 -26.83 17.14 -12.98
C ASN A 119 -28.28 17.35 -13.48
N LYS A 120 -29.00 16.25 -13.74
CA LYS A 120 -30.45 16.31 -14.01
C LYS A 120 -31.17 16.86 -12.76
N SER A 121 -32.11 17.76 -12.93
CA SER A 121 -32.81 18.47 -11.83
C SER A 121 -33.33 17.54 -10.73
N MET A 122 -33.96 16.41 -11.08
CA MET A 122 -34.44 15.40 -10.12
C MET A 122 -33.34 14.74 -9.23
N LEU A 123 -32.06 14.84 -9.58
CA LEU A 123 -30.95 14.35 -8.75
C LEU A 123 -30.40 15.43 -7.81
N VAL A 124 -30.63 16.69 -8.14
CA VAL A 124 -30.31 17.85 -7.30
C VAL A 124 -31.48 18.02 -6.30
N GLY A 125 -31.21 18.51 -5.09
CA GLY A 125 -32.24 18.65 -4.05
C GLY A 125 -32.73 17.34 -3.41
N GLU A 126 -32.73 16.20 -4.10
CA GLU A 126 -33.14 14.89 -3.55
C GLU A 126 -31.97 14.08 -2.96
N ALA A 127 -30.79 14.10 -3.59
CA ALA A 127 -29.68 13.20 -3.24
C ALA A 127 -29.23 13.30 -1.76
N SER A 128 -29.46 12.23 -1.00
CA SER A 128 -29.08 12.10 0.43
C SER A 128 -27.56 12.05 0.67
N ASP A 129 -26.82 11.55 -0.32
CA ASP A 129 -25.36 11.47 -0.34
C ASP A 129 -24.85 11.96 -1.70
N LEU A 130 -23.96 12.96 -1.70
CA LEU A 130 -23.49 13.59 -2.93
C LEU A 130 -22.65 12.66 -3.81
N THR A 131 -22.17 11.52 -3.30
CA THR A 131 -21.57 10.45 -4.13
C THR A 131 -22.55 9.82 -5.13
N GLY A 132 -23.86 10.04 -4.95
CA GLY A 132 -24.92 9.69 -5.88
C GLY A 132 -25.05 10.64 -7.09
N LEU A 133 -24.44 11.83 -7.06
CA LEU A 133 -24.41 12.75 -8.20
C LEU A 133 -23.56 12.18 -9.35
N THR A 134 -23.94 12.50 -10.59
CA THR A 134 -23.16 12.15 -11.79
C THR A 134 -22.01 13.14 -12.01
N TYR A 135 -22.29 14.42 -11.75
CA TYR A 135 -21.35 15.53 -11.85
C TYR A 135 -21.10 16.06 -10.44
N MET A 136 -19.84 16.02 -10.00
CA MET A 136 -19.42 16.26 -8.62
C MET A 136 -18.41 17.41 -8.52
N GLU A 137 -18.58 18.41 -9.37
CA GLU A 137 -17.85 19.66 -9.31
C GLU A 137 -18.42 20.56 -8.21
N GLU A 138 -17.61 21.51 -7.75
CA GLU A 138 -17.96 22.45 -6.68
C GLU A 138 -19.32 23.18 -6.89
N PRO A 139 -19.69 23.65 -8.10
CA PRO A 139 -21.01 24.24 -8.32
C PRO A 139 -22.15 23.22 -8.16
N ASN A 140 -21.97 21.99 -8.66
CA ASN A 140 -22.96 20.90 -8.49
C ASN A 140 -23.16 20.53 -7.01
N VAL A 141 -22.09 20.57 -6.21
CA VAL A 141 -22.16 20.39 -4.75
C VAL A 141 -22.93 21.53 -4.09
N LEU A 142 -22.58 22.79 -4.39
CA LEU A 142 -23.24 23.97 -3.83
C LEU A 142 -24.74 23.99 -4.13
N ARG A 143 -25.14 23.81 -5.40
CA ARG A 143 -26.54 23.77 -5.80
C ARG A 143 -27.30 22.61 -5.13
N SER A 144 -26.67 21.45 -4.96
CA SER A 144 -27.29 20.32 -4.25
C SER A 144 -27.54 20.61 -2.78
N LEU A 145 -26.60 21.28 -2.09
CA LEU A 145 -26.79 21.70 -0.70
C LEU A 145 -27.82 22.83 -0.56
N GLN A 146 -27.85 23.77 -1.50
CA GLN A 146 -28.81 24.87 -1.56
C GLN A 146 -30.25 24.36 -1.75
N GLU A 147 -30.49 23.50 -2.76
CA GLU A 147 -31.81 22.92 -3.01
C GLU A 147 -32.27 22.02 -1.85
N ARG A 148 -31.36 21.22 -1.25
CA ARG A 148 -31.67 20.42 -0.05
C ARG A 148 -32.07 21.28 1.15
N TYR A 149 -31.33 22.36 1.40
CA TYR A 149 -31.62 23.28 2.50
C TYR A 149 -32.95 24.04 2.26
N GLY A 150 -33.25 24.38 1.00
CA GLY A 150 -34.57 24.89 0.59
C GLY A 150 -35.70 23.89 0.82
N HIS A 151 -35.46 22.60 0.61
CA HIS A 151 -36.35 21.49 1.01
C HIS A 151 -36.30 21.17 2.51
N HIS A 152 -35.83 22.09 3.36
CA HIS A 152 -35.69 21.94 4.82
C HIS A 152 -34.82 20.76 5.30
N ASN A 153 -33.96 20.22 4.45
CA ASN A 153 -33.01 19.16 4.80
C ASN A 153 -31.67 19.77 5.24
N CYS A 154 -31.47 19.93 6.55
CA CYS A 154 -30.23 20.47 7.13
C CYS A 154 -29.02 19.51 7.06
N TYR A 155 -29.22 18.22 6.78
CA TYR A 155 -28.17 17.20 6.74
C TYR A 155 -27.99 16.62 5.33
N THR A 156 -26.74 16.37 4.95
CA THR A 156 -26.36 15.75 3.66
C THR A 156 -25.05 14.97 3.83
N ASN A 157 -24.96 13.76 3.28
CA ASN A 157 -23.71 12.99 3.33
C ASN A 157 -22.79 13.30 2.14
N ILE A 158 -21.48 13.15 2.37
CA ILE A 158 -20.44 13.07 1.34
C ILE A 158 -19.59 11.84 1.68
N SER A 159 -19.99 10.67 1.18
CA SER A 159 -19.41 9.39 1.57
C SER A 159 -19.51 9.17 3.10
N SER A 160 -18.40 9.16 3.84
CA SER A 160 -18.35 9.04 5.30
C SER A 160 -18.47 10.36 6.06
N ILE A 161 -18.46 11.51 5.39
CA ILE A 161 -18.55 12.84 6.01
C ILE A 161 -20.02 13.26 6.08
N LEU A 162 -20.46 13.76 7.24
CA LEU A 162 -21.76 14.42 7.38
C LEU A 162 -21.59 15.94 7.23
N VAL A 163 -22.30 16.56 6.28
CA VAL A 163 -22.46 18.01 6.18
C VAL A 163 -23.72 18.42 6.92
N ALA A 164 -23.60 19.42 7.79
CA ALA A 164 -24.68 19.93 8.64
C ALA A 164 -24.81 21.45 8.46
N LEU A 165 -25.91 21.91 7.85
CA LEU A 165 -26.20 23.35 7.70
C LEU A 165 -27.08 23.83 8.85
N ASN A 166 -26.68 24.93 9.51
CA ASN A 166 -27.45 25.47 10.64
C ASN A 166 -28.88 25.90 10.19
N PRO A 167 -29.97 25.30 10.71
CA PRO A 167 -31.32 25.66 10.29
C PRO A 167 -31.84 26.99 10.87
N TYR A 168 -31.15 27.58 11.85
CA TYR A 168 -31.59 28.74 12.67
C TYR A 168 -32.99 28.57 13.30
N LYS A 169 -33.46 27.33 13.43
CA LYS A 169 -34.77 26.97 13.97
C LYS A 169 -34.65 25.63 14.71
N ARG A 170 -35.37 25.47 15.83
CA ARG A 170 -35.51 24.17 16.49
C ARG A 170 -36.33 23.21 15.61
N LEU A 171 -35.83 21.98 15.44
CA LEU A 171 -36.45 20.95 14.61
C LEU A 171 -36.83 19.74 15.47
N GLU A 172 -37.92 19.06 15.10
CA GLU A 172 -38.45 17.91 15.86
C GLU A 172 -37.66 16.61 15.64
N ILE A 173 -36.76 16.59 14.65
CA ILE A 173 -35.87 15.47 14.29
C ILE A 173 -34.89 15.05 15.41
N TYR A 174 -34.82 15.82 16.50
CA TYR A 174 -34.00 15.54 17.69
C TYR A 174 -34.81 14.95 18.87
N GLY A 175 -36.06 14.53 18.63
CA GLY A 175 -36.89 13.79 19.58
C GLY A 175 -36.43 12.34 19.79
N THR A 176 -36.87 11.73 20.90
CA THR A 176 -36.56 10.32 21.23
C THR A 176 -37.08 9.33 20.20
N GLU A 177 -38.24 9.60 19.59
CA GLU A 177 -38.78 8.82 18.47
C GLU A 177 -37.81 8.74 17.28
N TYR A 178 -37.11 9.84 16.97
CA TYR A 178 -36.08 9.86 15.93
C TYR A 178 -34.81 9.11 16.37
N MET A 179 -34.43 9.17 17.65
CA MET A 179 -33.31 8.37 18.18
C MET A 179 -33.61 6.87 18.03
N MET A 180 -34.82 6.43 18.38
CA MET A 180 -35.26 5.04 18.21
C MET A 180 -35.25 4.60 16.74
N LYS A 181 -35.69 5.45 15.79
CA LYS A 181 -35.61 5.14 14.34
C LYS A 181 -34.19 4.86 13.87
N TYR A 182 -33.20 5.64 14.32
CA TYR A 182 -31.80 5.47 13.90
C TYR A 182 -31.05 4.33 14.64
N ARG A 183 -31.62 3.76 15.71
CA ARG A 183 -31.06 2.60 16.43
C ARG A 183 -31.02 1.33 15.58
N ASP A 184 -31.98 1.13 14.68
CA ASP A 184 -32.16 -0.13 13.97
C ASP A 184 -31.33 -0.19 12.67
N ARG A 185 -30.21 -0.92 12.74
CA ARG A 185 -29.19 -1.02 11.69
C ARG A 185 -29.69 -1.64 10.37
N ASN A 186 -30.89 -2.24 10.37
CA ASN A 186 -31.53 -2.74 9.15
C ASN A 186 -32.28 -1.66 8.35
N ASN A 187 -32.61 -0.52 8.96
CA ASN A 187 -33.44 0.51 8.34
C ASN A 187 -32.66 1.42 7.36
N ARG A 188 -32.13 0.82 6.29
CA ARG A 188 -31.36 1.47 5.21
C ARG A 188 -32.16 2.51 4.40
N SER A 189 -33.43 2.72 4.71
CA SER A 189 -34.28 3.76 4.09
C SER A 189 -34.06 5.15 4.70
N LEU A 190 -33.46 5.25 5.89
CA LEU A 190 -33.31 6.51 6.60
C LEU A 190 -32.27 7.43 5.98
N GLY A 191 -32.56 8.74 6.04
CA GLY A 191 -31.75 9.79 5.47
C GLY A 191 -30.46 10.10 6.25
N PRO A 192 -29.70 11.11 5.80
CA PRO A 192 -28.52 11.59 6.51
C PRO A 192 -28.94 12.31 7.79
N HIS A 193 -28.34 11.95 8.93
CA HIS A 193 -28.65 12.57 10.22
C HIS A 193 -27.48 12.45 11.19
N ILE A 194 -27.38 13.37 12.16
CA ILE A 194 -26.34 13.36 13.20
C ILE A 194 -26.36 12.06 14.04
N PHE A 195 -27.54 11.48 14.25
CA PHE A 195 -27.72 10.19 14.92
C PHE A 195 -27.15 9.00 14.12
N ALA A 196 -27.16 9.05 12.78
CA ALA A 196 -26.58 7.99 11.95
C ALA A 196 -25.05 7.94 12.09
N SER A 197 -24.39 9.08 12.26
CA SER A 197 -22.96 9.15 12.58
C SER A 197 -22.65 8.55 13.97
N ALA A 198 -23.48 8.87 14.98
CA ALA A 198 -23.34 8.33 16.32
C ALA A 198 -23.57 6.80 16.38
N GLU A 199 -24.65 6.29 15.77
CA GLU A 199 -24.90 4.83 15.69
C GLU A 199 -23.79 4.13 14.90
N THR A 200 -23.25 4.74 13.84
CA THR A 200 -22.14 4.13 13.08
C THR A 200 -20.91 3.96 13.97
N ALA A 201 -20.52 4.97 14.76
CA ALA A 201 -19.42 4.86 15.70
C ALA A 201 -19.68 3.81 16.78
N TYR A 202 -20.86 3.83 17.41
CA TYR A 202 -21.26 2.85 18.44
C TYR A 202 -21.29 1.41 17.91
N SER A 203 -21.85 1.21 16.71
CA SER A 203 -21.92 -0.10 16.03
C SER A 203 -20.57 -0.65 15.56
N GLU A 204 -19.53 0.18 15.40
CA GLU A 204 -18.17 -0.29 15.10
C GLU A 204 -17.32 -0.45 16.38
N LEU A 205 -17.56 0.36 17.42
CA LEU A 205 -17.06 0.12 18.79
C LEU A 205 -17.45 -1.30 19.25
N ASN A 206 -18.72 -1.65 19.11
CA ASN A 206 -19.27 -2.94 19.56
C ASN A 206 -18.96 -4.13 18.63
N ARG A 207 -18.16 -3.93 17.58
CA ARG A 207 -17.87 -5.00 16.61
C ARG A 207 -16.95 -6.07 17.23
N PRO A 208 -17.36 -7.36 17.28
CA PRO A 208 -16.55 -8.43 17.88
C PRO A 208 -15.16 -8.52 17.28
N PHE A 209 -14.14 -8.76 18.12
CA PHE A 209 -12.72 -8.74 17.73
C PHE A 209 -12.42 -9.64 16.52
N SER A 210 -13.03 -10.82 16.46
CA SER A 210 -12.94 -11.81 15.36
C SER A 210 -13.51 -11.34 14.01
N ILE A 211 -14.27 -10.23 13.97
CA ILE A 211 -14.94 -9.68 12.78
C ILE A 211 -14.42 -8.25 12.46
N ARG A 212 -13.46 -7.73 13.23
CA ARG A 212 -12.86 -6.40 12.97
C ARG A 212 -12.02 -6.42 11.68
N ARG A 213 -12.09 -5.33 10.89
CA ARG A 213 -11.42 -5.20 9.58
C ARG A 213 -9.88 -5.21 9.65
N GLN A 214 -9.33 -5.09 10.85
CA GLN A 214 -7.92 -5.28 11.20
C GLN A 214 -7.87 -5.94 12.59
N PRO A 215 -7.06 -7.00 12.80
CA PRO A 215 -6.91 -7.63 14.12
C PRO A 215 -6.18 -6.72 15.12
N ASN A 216 -5.42 -5.73 14.64
CA ASN A 216 -4.75 -4.72 15.46
C ASN A 216 -5.44 -3.34 15.34
N GLY A 217 -6.71 -3.30 14.91
CA GLY A 217 -7.44 -2.04 14.69
C GLY A 217 -7.75 -1.31 16.00
N PRO A 218 -7.77 0.04 16.00
CA PRO A 218 -8.02 0.83 17.20
C PRO A 218 -9.38 0.47 17.82
N VAL A 219 -9.40 0.37 19.15
CA VAL A 219 -10.62 0.01 19.89
C VAL A 219 -11.58 1.19 19.98
N ASN A 220 -11.06 2.40 20.09
CA ASN A 220 -11.80 3.61 20.38
C ASN A 220 -12.19 4.35 19.08
N GLN A 221 -13.25 5.15 19.16
CA GLN A 221 -13.78 5.92 18.03
C GLN A 221 -13.71 7.42 18.36
N SER A 222 -13.62 8.28 17.34
CA SER A 222 -13.77 9.74 17.52
C SER A 222 -14.76 10.34 16.52
N ILE A 223 -15.53 11.32 16.97
CA ILE A 223 -16.43 12.11 16.12
C ILE A 223 -15.96 13.56 16.20
N ILE A 224 -15.44 14.07 15.08
CA ILE A 224 -14.79 15.37 14.96
C ILE A 224 -15.80 16.37 14.37
N VAL A 225 -16.19 17.37 15.15
CA VAL A 225 -17.17 18.39 14.76
C VAL A 225 -16.46 19.72 14.47
N CYS A 226 -16.37 20.08 13.19
CA CYS A 226 -15.62 21.25 12.72
C CYS A 226 -16.47 22.16 11.82
N GLY A 227 -16.11 23.45 11.73
CA GLY A 227 -16.83 24.48 10.95
C GLY A 227 -16.61 25.88 11.53
N GLU A 228 -17.03 26.94 10.84
CA GLU A 228 -16.89 28.34 11.30
C GLU A 228 -17.64 28.62 12.61
N SER A 229 -17.44 29.80 13.23
CA SER A 229 -18.25 30.20 14.39
C SER A 229 -19.72 30.44 14.00
N GLY A 230 -20.65 30.05 14.89
CA GLY A 230 -22.10 30.12 14.60
C GLY A 230 -22.66 29.04 13.65
N SER A 231 -21.82 28.11 13.16
CA SER A 231 -22.25 27.01 12.26
C SER A 231 -23.02 25.86 12.93
N GLY A 232 -23.14 25.84 14.27
CA GLY A 232 -23.92 24.82 15.00
C GLY A 232 -23.12 23.62 15.53
N LYS A 233 -21.78 23.71 15.61
CA LYS A 233 -20.92 22.64 16.17
C LYS A 233 -21.37 22.14 17.54
N THR A 234 -21.48 23.04 18.52
CA THR A 234 -21.76 22.69 19.92
C THR A 234 -23.14 22.05 20.12
N GLU A 235 -24.15 22.49 19.36
CA GLU A 235 -25.47 21.84 19.36
C GLU A 235 -25.42 20.46 18.70
N SER A 236 -24.65 20.30 17.61
CA SER A 236 -24.40 18.99 17.00
C SER A 236 -23.72 18.04 17.98
N SER A 237 -22.75 18.51 18.75
CA SER A 237 -22.09 17.76 19.82
C SER A 237 -23.04 17.40 20.97
N LYS A 238 -23.96 18.28 21.37
CA LYS A 238 -25.04 17.97 22.33
C LYS A 238 -25.95 16.85 21.81
N TYR A 239 -26.34 16.90 20.53
CA TYR A 239 -27.16 15.85 19.91
C TYR A 239 -26.41 14.51 19.79
N LEU A 240 -25.10 14.52 19.52
CA LEU A 240 -24.25 13.31 19.55
C LEU A 240 -24.18 12.69 20.95
N MET A 241 -23.88 13.50 21.98
CA MET A 241 -23.81 13.03 23.37
C MET A 241 -25.15 12.45 23.84
N ARG A 242 -26.26 13.16 23.59
CA ARG A 242 -27.60 12.71 23.96
C ARG A 242 -28.03 11.43 23.23
N TYR A 243 -27.67 11.26 21.96
CA TYR A 243 -27.92 9.99 21.26
C TYR A 243 -27.15 8.83 21.91
N LEU A 244 -25.84 9.00 22.13
CA LEU A 244 -24.99 7.93 22.66
C LEU A 244 -25.40 7.51 24.08
N ALA A 245 -25.82 8.46 24.93
CA ALA A 245 -26.33 8.17 26.26
C ALA A 245 -27.72 7.50 26.24
N ASN A 246 -28.66 7.98 25.40
CA ASN A 246 -29.95 7.31 25.24
C ASN A 246 -29.81 5.89 24.64
N ARG A 247 -28.83 5.69 23.76
CA ARG A 247 -28.54 4.42 23.08
C ARG A 247 -28.09 3.30 24.03
N SER A 248 -27.54 3.65 25.19
CA SER A 248 -27.16 2.71 26.24
C SER A 248 -28.34 2.18 27.05
N HIS A 249 -29.22 3.05 27.57
CA HIS A 249 -30.23 2.66 28.57
C HIS A 249 -31.48 1.96 28.00
N ALA A 250 -31.66 1.91 26.68
CA ALA A 250 -32.86 1.37 26.02
C ALA A 250 -32.92 -0.18 25.98
N ALA A 251 -32.47 -0.85 27.03
CA ALA A 251 -32.61 -2.30 27.26
C ALA A 251 -33.59 -2.63 28.41
N VAL A 252 -34.04 -1.63 29.17
CA VAL A 252 -34.86 -1.76 30.39
C VAL A 252 -36.22 -1.05 30.21
N LEU A 253 -36.88 -1.25 29.06
CA LEU A 253 -38.12 -0.57 28.67
C LEU A 253 -39.22 -1.52 28.15
N GLU A 254 -39.14 -2.82 28.44
CA GLU A 254 -40.17 -3.80 28.06
C GLU A 254 -41.07 -4.27 29.22
N ASP A 255 -40.74 -3.96 30.49
CA ASP A 255 -41.56 -4.29 31.68
C ASP A 255 -41.52 -3.17 32.77
N ASP A 256 -42.55 -3.20 33.62
CA ASP A 256 -42.77 -2.49 34.90
C ASP A 256 -42.96 -0.95 34.93
N ASP A 257 -44.25 -0.56 34.94
CA ASP A 257 -44.86 0.74 35.25
C ASP A 257 -44.70 1.20 36.74
N ASP A 258 -43.72 0.67 37.49
CA ASP A 258 -43.57 0.92 38.93
C ASP A 258 -42.60 2.06 39.30
N ASP A 259 -43.03 2.87 40.27
CA ASP A 259 -42.54 4.21 40.64
C ASP A 259 -41.39 4.15 41.69
N ASP A 260 -40.37 3.34 41.42
CA ASP A 260 -39.25 3.12 42.35
C ASP A 260 -38.02 4.02 42.09
N ASP A 261 -37.55 4.66 43.16
CA ASP A 261 -36.50 5.69 43.14
C ASP A 261 -35.11 5.12 42.76
N THR A 262 -34.91 3.80 42.86
CA THR A 262 -33.65 3.13 42.48
C THR A 262 -33.33 3.33 40.99
N LYS A 263 -34.34 3.43 40.11
CA LYS A 263 -34.18 3.69 38.67
C LYS A 263 -33.59 5.09 38.36
N ASN A 264 -33.49 6.01 39.33
CA ASN A 264 -32.90 7.34 39.11
C ASN A 264 -31.35 7.33 39.03
N HIS A 265 -30.67 6.30 39.52
CA HIS A 265 -29.19 6.32 39.60
C HIS A 265 -28.51 6.09 38.24
N GLU A 266 -29.07 5.26 37.36
CA GLU A 266 -28.50 4.98 36.03
C GLU A 266 -28.64 6.18 35.08
N ARG A 267 -29.72 6.95 35.20
CA ARG A 267 -29.94 8.22 34.46
C ARG A 267 -29.00 9.35 34.91
N LEU A 268 -28.23 9.15 35.99
CA LEU A 268 -27.38 10.18 36.58
C LEU A 268 -26.21 10.55 35.63
N VAL A 269 -25.56 9.57 34.99
CA VAL A 269 -24.39 9.81 34.14
C VAL A 269 -24.77 10.56 32.85
N GLU A 270 -25.86 10.18 32.17
CA GLU A 270 -26.41 10.95 31.03
C GLU A 270 -26.65 12.41 31.43
N ARG A 271 -27.34 12.60 32.56
CA ARG A 271 -27.71 13.93 33.05
C ARG A 271 -26.48 14.75 33.44
N GLN A 272 -25.50 14.16 34.12
CA GLN A 272 -24.25 14.83 34.48
C GLN A 272 -23.44 15.25 33.25
N VAL A 273 -23.34 14.41 32.21
CA VAL A 273 -22.66 14.77 30.95
C VAL A 273 -23.36 15.94 30.25
N LEU A 274 -24.70 15.97 30.25
CA LEU A 274 -25.45 17.08 29.65
C LEU A 274 -25.34 18.37 30.48
N GLU A 275 -25.54 18.31 31.80
CA GLU A 275 -25.44 19.46 32.71
C GLU A 275 -23.99 20.02 32.77
N ALA A 276 -22.97 19.19 32.56
CA ALA A 276 -21.57 19.64 32.48
C ALA A 276 -21.34 20.64 31.34
N ASN A 277 -22.09 20.51 30.24
CA ASN A 277 -22.04 21.50 29.16
C ASN A 277 -22.59 22.87 29.61
N HIS A 278 -23.62 22.91 30.48
CA HIS A 278 -24.13 24.20 31.00
C HIS A 278 -23.07 24.93 31.84
N ILE A 279 -22.32 24.20 32.68
CA ILE A 279 -21.21 24.79 33.45
C ILE A 279 -20.10 25.29 32.53
N LEU A 280 -19.63 24.44 31.61
CA LEU A 280 -18.52 24.79 30.72
C LEU A 280 -18.87 25.89 29.71
N GLU A 281 -20.14 26.02 29.31
CA GLU A 281 -20.59 27.16 28.47
C GLU A 281 -20.69 28.47 29.28
N ALA A 282 -21.09 28.44 30.56
CA ALA A 282 -21.12 29.66 31.37
C ALA A 282 -19.71 30.28 31.57
N PHE A 283 -18.70 29.46 31.85
CA PHE A 283 -17.32 29.92 32.08
C PHE A 283 -16.46 29.95 30.80
N GLY A 284 -16.87 29.26 29.73
CA GLY A 284 -16.06 29.10 28.52
C GLY A 284 -16.62 29.76 27.27
N ASN A 285 -17.91 30.14 27.24
CA ASN A 285 -18.51 30.82 26.09
C ASN A 285 -18.74 32.32 26.35
N ALA A 286 -18.78 33.08 25.25
CA ALA A 286 -19.08 34.51 25.24
C ALA A 286 -19.85 34.92 23.98
N ASN A 287 -20.49 36.08 24.00
CA ASN A 287 -21.12 36.69 22.83
C ASN A 287 -20.05 37.40 21.97
N THR A 288 -19.93 36.98 20.71
CA THR A 288 -19.11 37.61 19.67
C THR A 288 -19.99 38.18 18.56
N VAL A 289 -19.41 38.97 17.66
CA VAL A 289 -20.12 39.54 16.49
C VAL A 289 -20.74 38.46 15.59
N LEU A 290 -20.20 37.24 15.59
CA LEU A 290 -20.60 36.14 14.72
C LEU A 290 -21.49 35.07 15.38
N ASN A 291 -21.61 35.08 16.72
CA ASN A 291 -22.37 34.09 17.50
C ASN A 291 -22.60 34.57 18.96
N HIS A 292 -23.86 34.57 19.41
CA HIS A 292 -24.26 34.98 20.76
C HIS A 292 -23.82 34.04 21.89
N ASN A 293 -23.56 32.75 21.59
CA ASN A 293 -23.05 31.75 22.52
C ASN A 293 -21.83 31.05 21.87
N SER A 294 -20.73 31.79 21.75
CA SER A 294 -19.50 31.30 21.11
C SER A 294 -18.54 30.70 22.13
N SER A 295 -18.25 29.41 22.02
CA SER A 295 -17.15 28.81 22.79
C SER A 295 -15.83 29.50 22.49
N ARG A 296 -15.15 29.92 23.58
CA ARG A 296 -13.81 30.51 23.64
C ARG A 296 -12.82 29.56 24.33
N PHE A 297 -13.13 28.26 24.30
CA PHE A 297 -12.28 27.09 24.58
C PHE A 297 -12.67 25.95 23.61
N GLY A 298 -11.76 25.02 23.35
CA GLY A 298 -12.07 23.74 22.69
C GLY A 298 -12.23 22.60 23.70
N LYS A 299 -13.05 21.59 23.39
CA LYS A 299 -13.32 20.45 24.27
C LYS A 299 -13.29 19.11 23.55
N PHE A 300 -12.71 18.11 24.20
CA PHE A 300 -12.78 16.70 23.80
C PHE A 300 -13.44 15.91 24.93
N THR A 301 -14.67 15.47 24.71
CA THR A 301 -15.46 14.70 25.69
C THR A 301 -15.48 13.23 25.28
N ARG A 302 -14.86 12.37 26.10
CA ARG A 302 -14.86 10.91 25.96
C ARG A 302 -16.03 10.33 26.76
N LEU A 303 -16.83 9.47 26.15
CA LEU A 303 -17.82 8.63 26.83
C LEU A 303 -17.25 7.21 26.92
N TYR A 304 -17.22 6.62 28.11
CA TYR A 304 -16.68 5.28 28.38
C TYR A 304 -17.81 4.24 28.43
N PHE A 305 -17.61 3.11 27.77
CA PHE A 305 -18.62 2.07 27.63
C PHE A 305 -18.24 0.79 28.38
N ALA A 306 -19.19 0.20 29.11
CA ALA A 306 -18.98 -1.05 29.87
C ALA A 306 -18.61 -2.22 28.96
N THR A 307 -17.53 -2.95 29.28
CA THR A 307 -17.00 -4.04 28.43
C THR A 307 -17.82 -5.32 28.44
N GLU A 308 -18.50 -5.62 29.53
CA GLU A 308 -19.00 -6.97 29.84
C GLU A 308 -20.15 -7.39 28.91
N ASN A 309 -21.02 -6.45 28.52
CA ASN A 309 -22.18 -6.68 27.65
C ASN A 309 -22.04 -6.14 26.21
N ILE A 310 -20.85 -5.67 25.80
CA ILE A 310 -20.61 -5.15 24.43
C ILE A 310 -21.03 -6.14 23.35
N HIS A 311 -20.72 -7.42 23.56
CA HIS A 311 -21.01 -8.49 22.59
C HIS A 311 -22.51 -8.82 22.46
N ALA A 312 -23.35 -8.36 23.40
CA ALA A 312 -24.81 -8.46 23.35
C ALA A 312 -25.48 -7.22 22.75
N GLY A 313 -24.74 -6.12 22.51
CA GLY A 313 -25.29 -4.85 22.01
C GLY A 313 -25.70 -3.84 23.09
N ASN A 314 -25.58 -4.22 24.36
CA ASN A 314 -25.90 -3.44 25.56
C ASN A 314 -24.60 -2.87 26.18
N GLY A 315 -23.84 -2.09 25.40
CA GLY A 315 -22.68 -1.35 25.90
C GLY A 315 -23.15 -0.05 26.56
N GLU A 316 -23.17 -0.02 27.89
CA GLU A 316 -23.70 1.11 28.65
C GLU A 316 -22.66 2.21 28.91
N VAL A 317 -23.06 3.49 28.89
CA VAL A 317 -22.20 4.61 29.28
C VAL A 317 -22.05 4.61 30.81
N VAL A 318 -20.87 4.20 31.29
CA VAL A 318 -20.57 4.08 32.73
C VAL A 318 -19.73 5.23 33.28
N GLY A 319 -19.33 6.17 32.43
CA GLY A 319 -18.62 7.38 32.83
C GLY A 319 -18.20 8.22 31.64
N ALA A 320 -17.61 9.38 31.92
CA ALA A 320 -17.07 10.29 30.92
C ALA A 320 -15.81 11.03 31.41
N SER A 321 -15.08 11.64 30.49
CA SER A 321 -14.07 12.66 30.81
C SER A 321 -14.07 13.76 29.75
N THR A 322 -13.84 15.01 30.15
CA THR A 322 -13.70 16.16 29.25
C THR A 322 -12.32 16.79 29.42
N THR A 323 -11.56 16.83 28.33
CA THR A 323 -10.29 17.57 28.24
C THR A 323 -10.53 18.89 27.51
N THR A 324 -10.09 20.00 28.10
CA THR A 324 -10.24 21.36 27.51
C THR A 324 -8.92 21.90 26.98
N TYR A 325 -8.99 22.65 25.87
CA TYR A 325 -7.85 23.19 25.14
C TYR A 325 -8.06 24.70 24.88
N LEU A 326 -6.99 25.50 25.01
CA LEU A 326 -6.95 26.94 24.68
C LEU A 326 -8.17 27.75 25.15
N LEU A 327 -8.26 28.05 26.46
CA LEU A 327 -9.15 29.11 26.94
C LEU A 327 -8.61 30.48 26.48
N GLU A 328 -9.45 31.32 25.87
CA GLU A 328 -9.11 32.70 25.46
C GLU A 328 -8.99 33.64 26.68
N LYS A 329 -7.93 33.48 27.48
CA LYS A 329 -7.71 34.25 28.73
C LYS A 329 -7.81 35.76 28.52
N SER A 330 -7.39 36.27 27.37
CA SER A 330 -7.40 37.70 27.04
C SER A 330 -8.79 38.32 27.04
N ARG A 331 -9.85 37.54 26.72
CA ARG A 331 -11.25 38.00 26.79
C ARG A 331 -11.67 38.46 28.19
N LEU A 332 -11.05 37.92 29.25
CA LEU A 332 -11.31 38.33 30.62
C LEU A 332 -11.06 39.83 30.83
N VAL A 333 -9.95 40.34 30.28
CA VAL A 333 -9.47 41.71 30.55
C VAL A 333 -9.70 42.68 29.39
N ARG A 334 -10.03 42.17 28.20
CA ARG A 334 -10.25 42.98 27.00
C ARG A 334 -11.33 42.39 26.11
N GLN A 335 -12.28 43.22 25.65
CA GLN A 335 -13.29 42.82 24.67
C GLN A 335 -13.28 43.76 23.45
N ASN A 336 -13.70 43.23 22.29
CA ASN A 336 -13.97 44.06 21.12
C ASN A 336 -15.33 44.77 21.26
N GLN A 337 -15.54 45.85 20.50
CA GLN A 337 -16.82 46.55 20.44
C GLN A 337 -17.95 45.58 20.05
N SER A 338 -19.09 45.68 20.73
CA SER A 338 -20.28 44.82 20.58
C SER A 338 -20.10 43.35 21.01
N GLU A 339 -18.97 42.98 21.63
CA GLU A 339 -18.77 41.67 22.25
C GLU A 339 -19.01 41.69 23.77
N ARG A 340 -19.20 40.51 24.36
CA ARG A 340 -19.22 40.31 25.82
C ARG A 340 -17.95 39.61 26.30
N ASN A 341 -17.69 39.72 27.61
CA ASN A 341 -16.85 38.78 28.34
C ASN A 341 -17.59 37.42 28.50
N PHE A 342 -17.01 36.46 29.23
CA PHE A 342 -17.63 35.17 29.54
C PHE A 342 -19.00 35.32 30.20
N HIS A 343 -19.95 34.45 29.84
CA HIS A 343 -21.36 34.60 30.24
C HIS A 343 -21.57 34.61 31.76
N VAL A 344 -20.79 33.85 32.53
CA VAL A 344 -20.92 33.72 33.99
C VAL A 344 -20.91 35.06 34.72
N PHE A 345 -20.17 36.08 34.25
CA PHE A 345 -20.16 37.40 34.88
C PHE A 345 -21.51 38.11 34.77
N TYR A 346 -22.16 38.05 33.61
CA TYR A 346 -23.47 38.68 33.38
C TYR A 346 -24.59 37.88 34.07
N GLN A 347 -24.50 36.55 34.03
CA GLN A 347 -25.38 35.63 34.76
C GLN A 347 -25.34 35.88 36.27
N MET A 348 -24.15 35.99 36.85
CA MET A 348 -23.95 36.32 38.27
C MET A 348 -24.52 37.70 38.63
N MET A 349 -24.27 38.73 37.80
CA MET A 349 -24.77 40.08 38.05
C MET A 349 -26.30 40.21 38.00
N GLU A 350 -26.98 39.47 37.13
CA GLU A 350 -28.45 39.48 37.06
C GLU A 350 -29.09 38.48 38.05
N GLY A 351 -28.58 37.25 38.15
CA GLY A 351 -29.20 36.13 38.86
C GLY A 351 -28.95 36.01 40.36
N LEU A 352 -27.92 36.66 40.93
CA LEU A 352 -27.72 36.66 42.38
C LEU A 352 -28.79 37.46 43.13
N ASN A 353 -29.23 36.95 44.28
CA ASN A 353 -30.16 37.66 45.16
C ASN A 353 -29.48 38.80 45.94
N SER A 354 -30.27 39.73 46.50
CA SER A 354 -29.76 40.94 47.18
C SER A 354 -28.81 40.66 48.35
N THR A 355 -29.03 39.57 49.09
CA THR A 355 -28.17 39.15 50.22
C THR A 355 -26.83 38.64 49.71
N GLN A 356 -26.82 37.81 48.66
CA GLN A 356 -25.61 37.33 48.01
C GLN A 356 -24.81 38.47 47.37
N LYS A 357 -25.50 39.40 46.68
CA LYS A 357 -24.86 40.60 46.10
C LYS A 357 -24.15 41.42 47.18
N LYS A 358 -24.77 41.64 48.33
CA LYS A 358 -24.15 42.37 49.46
C LYS A 358 -22.96 41.63 50.11
N ALA A 359 -23.02 40.30 50.18
CA ALA A 359 -21.89 39.49 50.62
C ALA A 359 -20.71 39.59 49.65
N LEU A 360 -20.99 39.56 48.34
CA LEU A 360 -20.01 39.60 47.25
C LEU A 360 -19.57 41.02 46.83
N ARG A 361 -20.04 42.07 47.53
CA ARG A 361 -19.75 43.50 47.23
C ARG A 361 -20.25 43.98 45.85
N LEU A 362 -21.31 43.33 45.38
CA LEU A 362 -22.02 43.61 44.13
C LEU A 362 -23.39 44.31 44.36
N ASP A 363 -23.67 44.85 45.54
CA ASP A 363 -24.87 45.64 45.80
C ASP A 363 -24.73 47.09 45.32
N GLY A 364 -25.81 47.66 44.76
CA GLY A 364 -25.84 49.02 44.20
C GLY A 364 -25.10 49.23 42.87
N VAL A 365 -24.20 48.32 42.48
CA VAL A 365 -23.41 48.39 41.23
C VAL A 365 -24.08 47.63 40.07
N THR A 366 -23.65 47.94 38.84
CA THR A 366 -24.19 47.34 37.60
C THR A 366 -23.05 46.86 36.69
N SER A 367 -23.37 46.13 35.63
CA SER A 367 -22.34 45.59 34.71
C SER A 367 -21.51 46.68 34.01
N SER A 368 -21.98 47.93 33.92
CA SER A 368 -21.19 49.05 33.40
C SER A 368 -20.17 49.59 34.43
N SER A 369 -20.32 49.28 35.72
CA SER A 369 -19.45 49.71 36.83
C SER A 369 -18.11 48.97 36.89
N PHE A 370 -17.87 47.96 36.06
CA PHE A 370 -16.70 47.09 36.12
C PHE A 370 -15.91 47.05 34.81
N HIS A 371 -14.64 47.45 34.87
CA HIS A 371 -13.74 47.60 33.72
C HIS A 371 -13.56 46.33 32.89
N TYR A 372 -13.62 45.14 33.50
CA TYR A 372 -13.48 43.87 32.77
C TYR A 372 -14.75 43.42 32.03
N ILE A 373 -15.90 44.07 32.19
CA ILE A 373 -17.16 43.65 31.51
C ILE A 373 -17.90 44.78 30.79
N ASN A 374 -17.37 46.01 30.81
CA ASN A 374 -17.99 47.19 30.19
C ASN A 374 -17.40 47.61 28.83
N GLN A 375 -16.20 47.12 28.45
CA GLN A 375 -15.45 47.63 27.29
C GLN A 375 -16.17 47.41 25.97
N GLY A 376 -16.72 46.22 25.74
CA GLY A 376 -17.48 45.90 24.53
C GLY A 376 -18.81 46.65 24.42
N SER A 377 -19.23 47.41 25.45
CA SER A 377 -20.52 48.13 25.52
C SER A 377 -21.76 47.24 25.38
N CYS A 378 -21.62 45.91 25.44
CA CYS A 378 -22.69 44.93 25.30
C CYS A 378 -23.02 44.32 26.67
N PHE A 379 -24.15 44.72 27.25
CA PHE A 379 -24.56 44.25 28.58
C PHE A 379 -25.63 43.15 28.54
N LYS A 380 -26.59 43.27 27.62
CA LYS A 380 -27.67 42.30 27.39
C LYS A 380 -27.65 41.84 25.93
N VAL A 381 -28.04 40.60 25.68
CA VAL A 381 -28.07 39.99 24.35
C VAL A 381 -29.49 39.53 24.02
N THR A 382 -29.96 39.88 22.82
CA THR A 382 -31.31 39.51 22.34
C THR A 382 -31.52 38.00 22.34
N GLY A 383 -32.56 37.54 23.07
CA GLY A 383 -32.89 36.12 23.17
C GLY A 383 -32.13 35.34 24.25
N ILE A 384 -31.24 35.97 25.02
CA ILE A 384 -30.60 35.38 26.20
C ILE A 384 -31.17 36.02 27.47
N ASP A 385 -31.56 35.19 28.42
CA ASP A 385 -31.96 35.58 29.77
C ASP A 385 -30.89 35.13 30.75
N ASP A 386 -29.93 36.02 31.04
CA ASP A 386 -28.79 35.70 31.90
C ASP A 386 -29.23 35.34 33.35
N CYS A 387 -30.41 35.77 33.81
CA CYS A 387 -30.96 35.41 35.12
C CYS A 387 -31.46 33.96 35.15
N ASN A 388 -32.28 33.56 34.17
CA ASN A 388 -32.72 32.17 34.05
C ASN A 388 -31.56 31.21 33.76
N TRP A 389 -30.54 31.66 33.01
CA TRP A 389 -29.33 30.86 32.78
C TRP A 389 -28.49 30.69 34.07
N PHE A 390 -28.43 31.70 34.95
CA PHE A 390 -27.78 31.57 36.26
C PHE A 390 -28.47 30.52 37.15
N ILE A 391 -29.80 30.47 37.17
CA ILE A 391 -30.56 29.45 37.90
C ILE A 391 -30.23 28.05 37.34
N GLY A 392 -30.11 27.92 36.02
CA GLY A 392 -29.64 26.70 35.36
C GLY A 392 -28.21 26.31 35.78
N LEU A 393 -27.29 27.27 35.83
CA LEU A 393 -25.89 27.06 36.23
C LEU A 393 -25.76 26.54 37.67
N VAL A 394 -26.43 27.20 38.63
CA VAL A 394 -26.41 26.78 40.05
C VAL A 394 -26.97 25.37 40.22
N LYS A 395 -28.03 25.03 39.47
CA LYS A 395 -28.61 23.67 39.44
C LYS A 395 -27.65 22.64 38.84
N ALA A 396 -27.01 22.94 37.71
CA ALA A 396 -26.05 22.06 37.06
C ALA A 396 -24.83 21.75 37.96
N MET A 397 -24.30 22.78 38.64
CA MET A 397 -23.23 22.64 39.63
C MET A 397 -23.62 21.68 40.77
N GLY A 398 -24.85 21.77 41.29
CA GLY A 398 -25.35 20.85 42.32
C GLY A 398 -25.50 19.39 41.82
N VAL A 399 -25.91 19.17 40.57
CA VAL A 399 -26.00 17.82 39.96
C VAL A 399 -24.62 17.17 39.77
N LEU A 400 -23.58 17.98 39.60
CA LEU A 400 -22.17 17.55 39.46
C LEU A 400 -21.38 17.61 40.79
N GLY A 401 -22.09 17.60 41.93
CA GLY A 401 -21.49 17.43 43.26
C GLY A 401 -20.72 18.63 43.81
N ILE A 402 -20.76 19.80 43.15
CA ILE A 402 -20.08 21.01 43.63
C ILE A 402 -20.88 21.58 44.82
N SER A 403 -20.25 21.67 46.00
CA SER A 403 -20.95 22.06 47.23
C SER A 403 -21.46 23.51 47.20
N GLU A 404 -22.37 23.87 48.12
CA GLU A 404 -22.81 25.27 48.28
C GLU A 404 -21.65 26.19 48.71
N ASP A 405 -20.68 25.65 49.47
CA ASP A 405 -19.51 26.39 49.92
C ASP A 405 -18.53 26.62 48.75
N ASP A 406 -18.19 25.56 48.00
CA ASP A 406 -17.41 25.66 46.76
C ASP A 406 -18.04 26.66 45.78
N ARG A 407 -19.37 26.57 45.57
CA ARG A 407 -20.11 27.54 44.72
C ARG A 407 -19.98 28.96 45.24
N SER A 408 -20.11 29.18 46.54
CA SER A 408 -19.95 30.49 47.16
C SER A 408 -18.52 31.03 46.97
N GLN A 409 -17.49 30.18 47.09
CA GLN A 409 -16.10 30.54 46.82
C GLN A 409 -15.83 30.82 45.34
N ILE A 410 -16.43 30.06 44.40
CA ILE A 410 -16.37 30.32 42.95
C ILE A 410 -16.95 31.71 42.63
N PHE A 411 -18.12 32.05 43.17
CA PHE A 411 -18.72 33.38 42.99
C PHE A 411 -17.91 34.49 43.67
N SER A 412 -17.25 34.20 44.81
CA SER A 412 -16.30 35.11 45.46
C SER A 412 -15.09 35.43 44.58
N ILE A 413 -14.49 34.42 43.93
CA ILE A 413 -13.39 34.61 42.98
C ILE A 413 -13.84 35.43 41.76
N LEU A 414 -15.04 35.16 41.22
CA LEU A 414 -15.58 35.93 40.09
C LEU A 414 -15.85 37.40 40.46
N ALA A 415 -16.40 37.67 41.64
CA ALA A 415 -16.58 39.02 42.15
C ALA A 415 -15.23 39.73 42.40
N ALA A 416 -14.25 39.02 42.96
CA ALA A 416 -12.90 39.54 43.13
C ALA A 416 -12.26 39.91 41.80
N LEU A 417 -12.42 39.11 40.74
CA LEU A 417 -11.93 39.46 39.40
C LEU A 417 -12.55 40.75 38.86
N LEU A 418 -13.85 40.97 39.09
CA LEU A 418 -14.51 42.23 38.70
C LEU A 418 -13.94 43.45 39.45
N HIS A 419 -13.74 43.35 40.78
CA HIS A 419 -13.10 44.42 41.55
C HIS A 419 -11.62 44.63 41.19
N LEU A 420 -10.88 43.56 40.88
CA LEU A 420 -9.48 43.61 40.47
C LEU A 420 -9.30 44.44 39.18
N GLY A 421 -10.23 44.36 38.23
CA GLY A 421 -10.22 45.20 37.03
C GLY A 421 -10.41 46.70 37.30
N ASN A 422 -11.01 47.07 38.43
CA ASN A 422 -11.20 48.47 38.86
C ASN A 422 -10.01 49.03 39.67
N ILE A 423 -8.93 48.26 39.84
CA ILE A 423 -7.70 48.75 40.47
C ILE A 423 -6.87 49.52 39.44
N ASN A 424 -6.71 50.82 39.67
CA ASN A 424 -5.89 51.75 38.90
C ASN A 424 -4.64 52.15 39.70
N PHE A 425 -3.60 52.56 38.99
CA PHE A 425 -2.31 52.93 39.58
C PHE A 425 -1.95 54.39 39.30
N VAL A 426 -1.26 55.00 40.25
CA VAL A 426 -0.67 56.34 40.19
C VAL A 426 0.84 56.24 40.47
N LEU A 427 1.57 57.34 40.37
CA LEU A 427 2.94 57.42 40.89
C LEU A 427 2.92 57.92 42.34
N ASP A 428 3.76 57.34 43.19
CA ASP A 428 4.08 57.88 44.52
C ASP A 428 5.10 59.04 44.42
N ASP A 429 5.39 59.69 45.55
CA ASP A 429 6.37 60.79 45.64
C ASP A 429 7.81 60.37 45.24
N ASN A 430 8.09 59.06 45.14
CA ASN A 430 9.38 58.49 44.74
C ASN A 430 9.40 58.04 43.26
N GLY A 431 8.30 58.17 42.52
CA GLY A 431 8.17 57.73 41.12
C GLY A 431 7.91 56.23 40.92
N ALA A 432 7.50 55.51 41.97
CA ALA A 432 7.05 54.12 41.92
C ALA A 432 5.55 54.02 41.67
N SER A 433 5.06 52.92 41.08
CA SER A 433 3.61 52.67 40.98
C SER A 433 2.99 52.42 42.37
N GLU A 434 1.94 53.14 42.72
CA GLU A 434 1.08 52.86 43.88
C GLU A 434 -0.40 52.72 43.45
N ILE A 435 -1.21 51.99 44.23
CA ILE A 435 -2.66 51.87 44.01
C ILE A 435 -3.35 53.20 44.30
N SER A 436 -4.15 53.70 43.36
CA SER A 436 -4.93 54.94 43.50
C SER A 436 -5.82 54.93 44.75
N THR A 437 -5.98 56.07 45.40
CA THR A 437 -6.88 56.27 46.55
C THR A 437 -8.32 55.90 46.21
N GLU A 438 -8.78 56.20 44.99
CA GLU A 438 -10.10 55.80 44.48
C GLU A 438 -10.27 54.28 44.34
N SER A 439 -9.15 53.56 44.15
CA SER A 439 -9.12 52.10 43.97
C SER A 439 -8.96 51.33 45.29
N VAL A 440 -8.69 51.99 46.42
CA VAL A 440 -8.54 51.32 47.73
C VAL A 440 -9.74 50.46 48.10
N PRO A 441 -11.01 50.90 47.96
CA PRO A 441 -12.17 50.05 48.26
C PRO A 441 -12.27 48.81 47.36
N SER A 442 -11.83 48.92 46.10
CA SER A 442 -11.77 47.76 45.18
C SER A 442 -10.65 46.79 45.57
N PHE A 443 -9.49 47.31 45.98
CA PHE A 443 -8.39 46.50 46.50
C PHE A 443 -8.75 45.75 47.80
N GLU A 444 -9.40 46.42 48.75
CA GLU A 444 -9.90 45.80 49.99
C GLU A 444 -10.95 44.72 49.69
N ASN A 445 -11.87 44.97 48.75
CA ASN A 445 -12.84 43.96 48.31
C ASN A 445 -12.14 42.74 47.66
N VAL A 446 -11.08 42.93 46.86
CA VAL A 446 -10.29 41.81 46.30
C VAL A 446 -9.63 41.00 47.41
N ALA A 447 -9.00 41.65 48.39
CA ALA A 447 -8.37 40.95 49.52
C ALA A 447 -9.40 40.16 50.35
N LEU A 448 -10.57 40.75 50.61
CA LEU A 448 -11.68 40.09 51.30
C LEU A 448 -12.20 38.86 50.56
N LEU A 449 -12.53 39.01 49.28
CA LEU A 449 -13.17 37.98 48.45
C LEU A 449 -12.22 36.84 48.05
N LEU A 450 -10.89 37.07 48.05
CA LEU A 450 -9.88 36.02 47.83
C LEU A 450 -9.33 35.42 49.14
N GLY A 451 -9.88 35.73 50.31
CA GLY A 451 -9.44 35.15 51.59
C GLY A 451 -8.06 35.62 52.05
N LEU A 452 -7.66 36.84 51.67
CA LEU A 452 -6.36 37.47 51.96
C LEU A 452 -6.50 38.62 52.98
N ASN A 453 -7.40 38.45 53.97
CA ASN A 453 -7.75 39.48 54.97
C ASN A 453 -6.67 39.73 56.03
N ASP A 454 -5.69 38.82 56.16
CA ASP A 454 -4.60 39.00 57.11
C ASP A 454 -3.69 40.18 56.69
N PRO A 455 -3.23 41.05 57.62
CA PRO A 455 -2.39 42.20 57.28
C PRO A 455 -1.10 41.88 56.51
N GLU A 456 -0.45 40.72 56.76
CA GLU A 456 0.72 40.28 55.99
C GLU A 456 0.31 39.94 54.56
N LEU A 457 -0.79 39.18 54.38
CA LEU A 457 -1.31 38.79 53.06
C LEU A 457 -1.78 39.99 52.24
N LEU A 458 -2.43 40.97 52.90
CA LEU A 458 -2.89 42.20 52.27
C LEU A 458 -1.70 43.09 51.85
N GLN A 459 -0.65 43.17 52.67
CA GLN A 459 0.59 43.87 52.27
C GLN A 459 1.31 43.13 51.12
N LEU A 460 1.34 41.80 51.15
CA LEU A 460 1.90 40.97 50.07
C LEU A 460 1.09 41.12 48.76
N LEU A 461 -0.25 41.23 48.82
CA LEU A 461 -1.08 41.53 47.64
C LEU A 461 -0.80 42.94 47.09
N ARG A 462 -0.65 43.95 47.96
CA ARG A 462 -0.29 45.33 47.53
C ARG A 462 1.06 45.32 46.81
N LYS A 463 2.10 44.74 47.43
CA LYS A 463 3.43 44.54 46.82
C LYS A 463 3.31 43.79 45.50
N ARG A 464 2.58 42.67 45.46
CA ARG A 464 2.48 41.83 44.26
C ARG A 464 1.81 42.56 43.09
N LEU A 465 0.97 43.56 43.33
CA LEU A 465 0.41 44.41 42.27
C LEU A 465 1.40 45.48 41.76
N THR A 466 2.23 46.06 42.63
CA THR A 466 3.09 47.22 42.32
C THR A 466 4.59 46.92 42.15
N THR A 467 5.05 45.73 42.53
CA THR A 467 6.46 45.30 42.43
C THR A 467 6.58 43.92 41.80
N VAL A 468 7.77 43.62 41.26
CA VAL A 468 8.15 42.30 40.75
C VAL A 468 9.52 41.91 41.30
N ARG A 469 9.68 40.64 41.69
CA ARG A 469 10.94 40.13 42.25
C ARG A 469 11.74 39.44 41.16
N ILE A 470 12.84 40.07 40.75
CA ILE A 470 13.70 39.62 39.67
C ILE A 470 14.85 38.79 40.25
N LYS A 471 14.90 37.50 39.87
CA LYS A 471 16.01 36.62 40.23
C LYS A 471 17.26 36.95 39.40
N THR A 472 18.33 37.33 40.07
CA THR A 472 19.69 37.40 39.48
C THR A 472 20.43 36.08 39.76
N PRO A 473 21.65 35.87 39.23
CA PRO A 473 22.45 34.69 39.58
C PRO A 473 22.85 34.63 41.06
N THR A 474 22.81 35.75 41.79
CA THR A 474 23.29 35.89 43.17
C THR A 474 22.19 36.13 44.20
N GLU A 475 21.11 36.83 43.83
CA GLU A 475 20.08 37.31 44.77
C GLU A 475 18.70 37.49 44.13
N TRP A 476 17.73 37.98 44.91
CA TRP A 476 16.42 38.43 44.43
C TRP A 476 16.30 39.93 44.64
N ILE A 477 16.10 40.69 43.54
CA ILE A 477 15.94 42.14 43.58
C ILE A 477 14.45 42.45 43.42
N GLU A 478 13.86 43.17 44.38
CA GLU A 478 12.51 43.73 44.23
C GLU A 478 12.58 45.01 43.39
N LYS A 479 11.82 45.08 42.29
CA LYS A 479 11.76 46.22 41.37
C LYS A 479 10.34 46.75 41.32
N ASN A 480 10.19 48.06 41.54
CA ASN A 480 8.92 48.75 41.35
C ASN A 480 8.52 48.75 39.86
N LEU A 481 7.22 48.64 39.61
CA LEU A 481 6.63 48.66 38.27
C LEU A 481 6.38 50.11 37.81
N SER A 482 6.28 50.31 36.50
CA SER A 482 5.62 51.50 35.95
C SER A 482 4.10 51.34 36.04
N ILE A 483 3.33 52.41 35.77
CA ILE A 483 1.85 52.31 35.72
C ILE A 483 1.41 51.26 34.68
N ASP A 484 1.99 51.29 33.48
CA ASP A 484 1.64 50.35 32.40
C ASP A 484 2.04 48.91 32.75
N ASP A 485 3.22 48.71 33.34
CA ASP A 485 3.65 47.39 33.85
C ASP A 485 2.71 46.89 34.96
N ALA A 486 2.25 47.76 35.86
CA ALA A 486 1.37 47.42 36.98
C ALA A 486 -0.04 47.05 36.50
N VAL A 487 -0.59 47.77 35.51
CA VAL A 487 -1.84 47.40 34.82
C VAL A 487 -1.68 46.05 34.11
N PHE A 488 -0.58 45.84 33.38
CA PHE A 488 -0.33 44.55 32.73
C PHE A 488 -0.20 43.39 33.73
N ASN A 489 0.45 43.65 34.87
CA ASN A 489 0.63 42.70 35.96
C ASN A 489 -0.70 42.33 36.64
N ARG A 490 -1.52 43.32 37.00
CA ARG A 490 -2.91 43.18 37.47
C ARG A 490 -3.74 42.28 36.54
N ASP A 491 -3.69 42.57 35.24
CA ASP A 491 -4.39 41.81 34.22
C ASP A 491 -3.87 40.37 34.09
N SER A 492 -2.58 40.14 34.32
CA SER A 492 -1.96 38.80 34.24
C SER A 492 -2.30 37.94 35.47
N ILE A 493 -2.37 38.55 36.65
CA ILE A 493 -2.91 37.90 37.86
C ILE A 493 -4.37 37.50 37.64
N ALA A 494 -5.19 38.38 37.05
CA ALA A 494 -6.58 38.09 36.72
C ALA A 494 -6.72 36.90 35.75
N LYS A 495 -5.93 36.88 34.65
CA LYS A 495 -5.88 35.79 33.67
C LYS A 495 -5.47 34.46 34.29
N SER A 496 -4.49 34.47 35.21
CA SER A 496 -4.05 33.28 35.94
C SER A 496 -5.17 32.72 36.82
N LEU A 497 -5.74 33.55 37.70
CA LEU A 497 -6.84 33.14 38.60
C LEU A 497 -8.03 32.57 37.83
N TYR A 498 -8.48 33.23 36.74
CA TYR A 498 -9.60 32.72 35.94
C TYR A 498 -9.26 31.44 35.19
N SER A 499 -8.05 31.34 34.61
CA SER A 499 -7.63 30.13 33.91
C SER A 499 -7.48 28.92 34.84
N ASN A 500 -7.10 29.13 36.09
CA ASN A 500 -6.96 28.07 37.08
C ASN A 500 -8.31 27.73 37.74
N LEU A 501 -9.19 28.70 37.96
CA LEU A 501 -10.60 28.44 38.28
C LEU A 501 -11.29 27.57 37.21
N PHE A 502 -11.08 27.88 35.92
CA PHE A 502 -11.65 27.08 34.83
C PHE A 502 -11.11 25.64 34.81
N ARG A 503 -9.80 25.44 35.01
CA ARG A 503 -9.19 24.10 35.15
C ARG A 503 -9.78 23.34 36.33
N TRP A 504 -9.82 23.96 37.51
CA TRP A 504 -10.40 23.37 38.72
C TRP A 504 -11.86 22.97 38.52
N ILE A 505 -12.67 23.78 37.82
CA ILE A 505 -14.06 23.43 37.46
C ILE A 505 -14.11 22.20 36.54
N VAL A 506 -13.26 22.14 35.51
CA VAL A 506 -13.13 20.97 34.64
C VAL A 506 -12.72 19.72 35.44
N ASP A 507 -11.84 19.87 36.43
CA ASP A 507 -11.40 18.76 37.29
C ASP A 507 -12.50 18.27 38.24
N GLN A 508 -13.33 19.16 38.82
CA GLN A 508 -14.49 18.73 39.62
C GLN A 508 -15.54 18.03 38.75
N VAL A 509 -15.82 18.57 37.55
CA VAL A 509 -16.69 17.94 36.55
C VAL A 509 -16.16 16.54 36.19
N ASN A 510 -14.85 16.39 35.97
CA ASN A 510 -14.23 15.11 35.67
C ASN A 510 -14.32 14.12 36.85
N LYS A 511 -14.13 14.55 38.10
CA LYS A 511 -14.30 13.69 39.29
C LYS A 511 -15.75 13.20 39.43
N SER A 512 -16.75 14.03 39.12
CA SER A 512 -18.16 13.63 39.14
C SER A 512 -18.55 12.69 37.98
N LEU A 513 -17.71 12.57 36.94
CA LEU A 513 -17.99 11.77 35.74
C LEU A 513 -17.11 10.51 35.62
N SER A 514 -16.05 10.38 36.43
CA SER A 514 -14.96 9.45 36.14
C SER A 514 -15.28 7.98 36.46
N SER A 515 -15.18 7.13 35.44
CA SER A 515 -15.05 5.67 35.56
C SER A 515 -13.61 5.20 35.26
N THR A 516 -13.32 3.92 35.50
CA THR A 516 -11.98 3.33 35.32
C THR A 516 -11.40 3.53 33.92
N GLN A 517 -10.15 3.99 33.84
CA GLN A 517 -9.52 4.49 32.59
C GLN A 517 -9.24 3.42 31.49
N SER A 518 -9.52 2.15 31.75
CA SER A 518 -9.24 1.02 30.84
C SER A 518 -10.36 0.68 29.85
N LEU A 519 -11.51 1.37 29.93
CA LEU A 519 -12.70 1.07 29.13
C LEU A 519 -12.64 1.62 27.70
N PRO A 520 -13.29 0.96 26.73
CA PRO A 520 -13.43 1.47 25.36
C PRO A 520 -14.30 2.74 25.35
N TRP A 521 -13.96 3.68 24.46
CA TRP A 521 -14.62 4.98 24.44
C TRP A 521 -14.91 5.55 23.04
N ILE A 522 -15.90 6.45 23.00
CA ILE A 522 -16.20 7.33 21.85
C ILE A 522 -15.91 8.77 22.28
N GLY A 523 -15.02 9.45 21.56
CA GLY A 523 -14.61 10.82 21.85
C GLY A 523 -15.24 11.82 20.91
N ILE A 524 -15.97 12.81 21.43
CA ILE A 524 -16.57 13.89 20.65
C ILE A 524 -15.68 15.13 20.78
N LEU A 525 -15.19 15.64 19.65
CA LEU A 525 -14.34 16.83 19.58
C LEU A 525 -15.15 18.02 19.08
N ASP A 526 -15.35 19.02 19.94
CA ASP A 526 -15.95 20.33 19.61
C ASP A 526 -14.86 21.39 19.77
N VAL A 527 -14.42 21.94 18.64
CA VAL A 527 -13.23 22.78 18.52
C VAL A 527 -13.51 24.03 17.71
N PHE A 528 -12.72 25.07 17.96
CA PHE A 528 -12.76 26.32 17.20
C PHE A 528 -12.78 26.09 15.70
N GLY A 529 -13.59 26.89 15.00
CA GLY A 529 -13.39 27.06 13.56
C GLY A 529 -12.12 27.86 13.29
N PHE A 530 -11.70 27.85 12.04
CA PHE A 530 -10.72 28.82 11.52
C PHE A 530 -11.26 30.24 11.73
N GLU A 531 -10.41 31.17 12.20
CA GLU A 531 -10.77 32.58 12.45
C GLU A 531 -9.88 33.52 11.60
N SER A 532 -10.49 34.43 10.85
CA SER A 532 -9.79 35.49 10.12
C SER A 532 -10.54 36.82 10.29
N PHE A 533 -9.96 37.70 11.10
CA PHE A 533 -10.49 39.01 11.44
C PHE A 533 -9.62 40.13 10.83
N GLN A 534 -10.05 41.38 10.99
CA GLN A 534 -9.30 42.57 10.54
C GLN A 534 -7.95 42.73 11.27
N ASN A 535 -7.84 42.22 12.51
CA ASN A 535 -6.62 42.25 13.34
C ASN A 535 -6.49 40.91 14.08
N ASN A 536 -5.65 39.99 13.57
CA ASN A 536 -5.47 38.65 14.14
C ASN A 536 -4.29 38.66 15.12
N SER A 537 -4.52 38.17 16.34
CA SER A 537 -3.49 38.12 17.39
C SER A 537 -2.92 36.70 17.56
N PHE A 538 -2.14 36.50 18.63
CA PHE A 538 -1.52 35.22 18.98
C PHE A 538 -2.55 34.10 19.21
N GLU A 539 -3.73 34.46 19.71
CA GLU A 539 -4.86 33.58 19.94
C GLU A 539 -5.41 33.02 18.61
N GLN A 540 -5.65 33.86 17.61
CA GLN A 540 -6.06 33.43 16.27
C GLN A 540 -4.96 32.58 15.60
N PHE A 541 -3.69 32.94 15.78
CA PHE A 541 -2.56 32.16 15.28
C PHE A 541 -2.57 30.73 15.86
N CYS A 542 -2.81 30.58 17.15
CA CYS A 542 -2.94 29.27 17.81
C CYS A 542 -4.20 28.50 17.35
N ILE A 543 -5.34 29.17 17.21
CA ILE A 543 -6.61 28.58 16.72
C ILE A 543 -6.46 28.07 15.27
N ASN A 544 -5.83 28.86 14.40
CA ASN A 544 -5.63 28.50 13.00
C ASN A 544 -4.58 27.39 12.85
N PHE A 545 -3.53 27.37 13.68
CA PHE A 545 -2.60 26.24 13.75
C PHE A 545 -3.28 24.93 14.20
N ALA A 546 -4.20 24.98 15.18
CA ALA A 546 -5.00 23.81 15.53
C ALA A 546 -5.87 23.32 14.35
N ASN A 547 -6.49 24.26 13.62
CA ASN A 547 -7.27 23.95 12.42
C ASN A 547 -6.40 23.38 11.28
N GLU A 548 -5.17 23.84 11.11
CA GLU A 548 -4.21 23.32 10.13
C GLU A 548 -3.88 21.84 10.41
N MET A 549 -3.57 21.50 11.66
CA MET A 549 -3.30 20.12 12.08
C MET A 549 -4.55 19.23 12.01
N LEU A 550 -5.73 19.74 12.36
CA LEU A 550 -7.01 19.02 12.21
C LEU A 550 -7.33 18.75 10.74
N GLN A 551 -7.04 19.69 9.85
CA GLN A 551 -7.21 19.49 8.42
C GLN A 551 -6.22 18.45 7.88
N GLN A 552 -4.97 18.44 8.35
CA GLN A 552 -4.00 17.41 7.96
C GLN A 552 -4.46 16.01 8.41
N HIS A 553 -4.96 15.87 9.65
CA HIS A 553 -5.55 14.60 10.10
C HIS A 553 -6.75 14.18 9.22
N PHE A 554 -7.63 15.11 8.82
CA PHE A 554 -8.70 14.84 7.85
C PHE A 554 -8.16 14.41 6.46
N ASN A 555 -7.12 15.08 5.94
CA ASN A 555 -6.50 14.72 4.66
C ASN A 555 -5.94 13.29 4.71
N GLN A 556 -5.32 12.91 5.82
CA GLN A 556 -4.75 11.58 6.03
C GLN A 556 -5.84 10.50 6.21
N GLU A 557 -6.87 10.75 7.02
CA GLU A 557 -7.92 9.76 7.34
C GLU A 557 -9.05 9.66 6.33
N ILE A 558 -9.28 10.67 5.48
CA ILE A 558 -10.27 10.58 4.38
C ILE A 558 -9.60 10.33 3.03
N LEU A 559 -8.53 11.06 2.69
CA LEU A 559 -7.99 11.08 1.33
C LEU A 559 -6.89 10.03 1.12
N LEU A 560 -5.99 9.86 2.08
CA LEU A 560 -4.98 8.78 1.99
C LEU A 560 -5.56 7.41 2.37
N SER A 561 -6.58 7.32 3.23
CA SER A 561 -7.20 6.05 3.62
C SER A 561 -7.91 5.35 2.44
N GLU A 562 -8.62 6.08 1.59
CA GLU A 562 -9.24 5.53 0.37
C GLU A 562 -8.18 4.96 -0.59
N GLN A 563 -7.04 5.63 -0.76
CA GLN A 563 -5.94 5.11 -1.60
C GLN A 563 -5.27 3.87 -0.96
N LYS A 564 -5.15 3.82 0.38
CA LYS A 564 -4.70 2.62 1.11
C LYS A 564 -5.67 1.44 0.92
N GLU A 565 -6.98 1.67 0.91
CA GLU A 565 -7.99 0.62 0.64
C GLU A 565 -7.94 0.15 -0.83
N TYR A 566 -7.77 1.06 -1.81
CA TYR A 566 -7.61 0.67 -3.22
C TYR A 566 -6.35 -0.20 -3.44
N ALA A 567 -5.26 0.11 -2.73
CA ALA A 567 -4.05 -0.72 -2.70
C ALA A 567 -4.34 -2.11 -2.09
N LYS A 568 -4.98 -2.15 -0.92
CA LYS A 568 -5.34 -3.38 -0.18
C LYS A 568 -6.27 -4.30 -0.97
N GLU A 569 -7.14 -3.73 -1.79
CA GLU A 569 -8.08 -4.46 -2.65
C GLU A 569 -7.54 -4.75 -4.06
N ALA A 570 -6.27 -4.42 -4.35
CA ALA A 570 -5.61 -4.62 -5.65
C ALA A 570 -6.39 -4.02 -6.84
N ILE A 571 -6.95 -2.82 -6.62
CA ILE A 571 -7.61 -2.00 -7.63
C ILE A 571 -6.56 -1.39 -8.57
N LEU A 572 -6.91 -1.12 -9.82
CA LEU A 572 -6.07 -0.38 -10.76
C LEU A 572 -6.54 1.08 -10.82
N TRP A 573 -5.96 1.93 -9.98
CA TRP A 573 -6.18 3.39 -9.99
C TRP A 573 -4.85 4.12 -10.24
N THR A 574 -4.94 5.35 -10.74
CA THR A 574 -3.81 6.28 -10.75
C THR A 574 -3.79 6.99 -9.40
N PRO A 575 -2.66 7.01 -8.66
CA PRO A 575 -2.57 7.77 -7.42
C PRO A 575 -2.93 9.24 -7.63
N ILE A 576 -3.78 9.75 -6.75
CA ILE A 576 -4.27 11.13 -6.80
C ILE A 576 -3.34 11.97 -5.92
N ASN A 577 -2.85 13.10 -6.43
CA ASN A 577 -2.12 14.06 -5.60
C ASN A 577 -3.08 14.66 -4.57
N VAL A 578 -2.84 14.37 -3.30
CA VAL A 578 -3.67 14.86 -2.18
C VAL A 578 -3.18 16.26 -1.80
N PRO A 579 -4.06 17.23 -1.55
CA PRO A 579 -3.66 18.51 -0.97
C PRO A 579 -2.99 18.27 0.39
N ASP A 580 -1.69 18.60 0.47
CA ASP A 580 -0.91 18.54 1.70
C ASP A 580 -0.71 19.96 2.24
N ASN A 581 -0.72 20.07 3.57
CA ASN A 581 -0.48 21.30 4.32
C ASN A 581 0.57 21.10 5.43
N GLN A 582 1.35 20.00 5.36
CA GLN A 582 2.49 19.76 6.24
C GLN A 582 3.52 20.90 6.19
N ASP A 583 3.73 21.49 5.01
CA ASP A 583 4.57 22.68 4.80
C ASP A 583 4.19 23.88 5.72
N THR A 584 2.89 24.05 5.96
CA THR A 584 2.32 25.13 6.77
C THR A 584 2.38 24.78 8.26
N ILE A 585 2.22 23.50 8.59
CA ILE A 585 2.39 22.97 9.94
C ILE A 585 3.86 23.10 10.38
N ASP A 586 4.81 22.73 9.51
CA ASP A 586 6.25 22.77 9.79
C ASP A 586 6.75 24.22 9.89
N LEU A 587 6.29 25.12 9.01
CA LEU A 587 6.51 26.57 9.10
C LEU A 587 6.13 27.13 10.48
N VAL A 588 5.00 26.71 11.04
CA VAL A 588 4.56 27.17 12.37
C VAL A 588 5.33 26.46 13.49
N CYS A 589 5.54 25.15 13.40
CA CYS A 589 5.86 24.32 14.56
C CYS A 589 7.15 23.48 14.50
N ASP A 590 7.98 23.57 13.47
CA ASP A 590 9.30 22.92 13.50
C ASP A 590 10.10 23.29 14.76
N ALA A 591 10.80 22.32 15.33
CA ALA A 591 11.47 22.42 16.63
C ALA A 591 12.72 23.32 16.62
N ARG A 592 13.24 23.71 15.46
CA ARG A 592 14.46 24.53 15.32
C ARG A 592 14.22 25.86 14.61
N THR A 593 13.33 25.87 13.64
CA THR A 593 13.14 26.96 12.67
C THR A 593 11.72 27.49 12.61
N GLY A 594 10.73 26.75 13.13
CA GLY A 594 9.33 27.16 13.05
C GLY A 594 9.04 28.42 13.88
N ILE A 595 7.99 29.16 13.49
CA ILE A 595 7.60 30.44 14.11
C ILE A 595 7.45 30.34 15.64
N LEU A 596 6.93 29.22 16.17
CA LEU A 596 6.82 29.00 17.61
C LEU A 596 8.19 28.83 18.31
N ALA A 597 9.19 28.25 17.65
CA ALA A 597 10.55 28.15 18.17
C ALA A 597 11.29 29.50 18.14
N LEU A 598 11.05 30.32 17.11
CA LEU A 598 11.53 31.71 17.03
C LEU A 598 10.90 32.59 18.11
N LEU A 599 9.61 32.42 18.38
CA LEU A 599 8.89 33.10 19.46
C LEU A 599 9.44 32.71 20.84
N ASP A 600 9.61 31.40 21.10
CA ASP A 600 10.15 30.90 22.36
C ASP A 600 11.59 31.31 22.65
N SER A 601 12.45 31.35 21.62
CA SER A 601 13.82 31.84 21.76
C SER A 601 13.87 33.36 21.97
N SER A 602 12.99 34.11 21.30
CA SER A 602 12.83 35.56 21.50
C SER A 602 12.36 35.91 22.92
N CYS A 603 11.41 35.16 23.49
CA CYS A 603 10.96 35.35 24.88
C CYS A 603 12.04 35.01 25.92
N LYS A 604 12.92 34.03 25.64
CA LYS A 604 14.04 33.64 26.53
C LYS A 604 15.21 34.62 26.47
N MET A 605 15.39 35.31 25.35
CA MET A 605 16.46 36.30 25.18
C MET A 605 16.08 37.64 25.82
N ARG A 606 16.87 38.10 26.79
CA ARG A 606 16.63 39.36 27.51
C ARG A 606 16.82 40.55 26.56
N GLY A 607 15.82 41.43 26.50
CA GLY A 607 15.87 42.67 25.71
C GLY A 607 15.48 42.53 24.23
N THR A 608 14.95 41.38 23.80
CA THR A 608 14.46 41.22 22.41
C THR A 608 13.32 42.18 22.13
N THR A 609 13.47 43.02 21.11
CA THR A 609 12.40 43.91 20.66
C THR A 609 11.42 43.20 19.74
N LEU A 610 10.18 43.68 19.70
CA LEU A 610 9.14 43.24 18.75
C LEU A 610 9.64 43.25 17.29
N GLN A 611 10.38 44.30 16.91
CA GLN A 611 10.98 44.40 15.58
C GLN A 611 12.01 43.30 15.33
N ALA A 612 12.90 43.01 16.28
CA ALA A 612 13.89 41.94 16.15
C ALA A 612 13.24 40.54 16.04
N PHE A 613 12.13 40.30 16.74
CA PHE A 613 11.35 39.08 16.60
C PHE A 613 10.75 38.94 15.18
N VAL A 614 10.06 39.98 14.68
CA VAL A 614 9.48 39.94 13.31
C VAL A 614 10.58 39.84 12.24
N ASP A 615 11.72 40.51 12.42
CA ASP A 615 12.86 40.39 11.51
C ASP A 615 13.52 39.01 11.54
N SER A 616 13.46 38.28 12.66
CA SER A 616 13.92 36.88 12.71
C SER A 616 13.03 35.96 11.85
N ILE A 617 11.70 36.14 11.90
CA ILE A 617 10.74 35.42 11.05
C ILE A 617 10.96 35.80 9.58
N ASN A 618 11.04 37.10 9.27
CA ASN A 618 11.32 37.60 7.91
C ASN A 618 12.59 36.98 7.33
N LYS A 619 13.68 36.94 8.11
CA LYS A 619 14.97 36.39 7.69
C LYS A 619 14.92 34.87 7.50
N GLN A 620 14.16 34.15 8.34
CA GLN A 620 14.10 32.69 8.29
C GLN A 620 13.16 32.15 7.18
N HIS A 621 12.06 32.87 6.88
CA HIS A 621 10.97 32.34 6.05
C HIS A 621 10.65 33.14 4.78
N SER A 622 11.37 34.23 4.47
CA SER A 622 11.11 35.06 3.27
C SER A 622 11.14 34.34 1.91
N ALA A 623 11.72 33.13 1.83
CA ALA A 623 11.75 32.28 0.64
C ALA A 623 10.77 31.08 0.70
N HIS A 624 9.94 30.99 1.75
CA HIS A 624 9.03 29.86 1.97
C HIS A 624 7.67 30.11 1.33
N GLU A 625 7.18 29.20 0.48
CA GLU A 625 5.94 29.38 -0.31
C GLU A 625 4.71 29.69 0.56
N ARG A 626 4.66 29.18 1.80
CA ARG A 626 3.55 29.43 2.74
C ARG A 626 3.67 30.69 3.59
N TYR A 627 4.66 31.54 3.33
CA TYR A 627 4.95 32.76 4.09
C TYR A 627 5.00 34.00 3.20
N SER A 628 4.47 35.13 3.69
CA SER A 628 4.65 36.44 3.06
C SER A 628 4.85 37.55 4.10
N GLN A 629 5.60 38.59 3.72
CA GLN A 629 5.70 39.83 4.50
C GLN A 629 4.42 40.67 4.33
N VAL A 630 4.07 41.47 5.34
CA VAL A 630 2.91 42.38 5.24
C VAL A 630 3.17 43.49 4.23
N SER A 631 2.27 43.61 3.25
CA SER A 631 2.29 44.70 2.28
C SER A 631 2.07 46.05 2.98
N ARG A 632 3.04 46.96 2.88
CA ARG A 632 2.92 48.38 3.30
C ARG A 632 2.00 49.21 2.37
N ARG A 633 1.13 48.56 1.59
CA ARG A 633 0.15 49.15 0.67
C ARG A 633 -1.18 48.40 0.79
N GLY A 634 -2.29 49.12 0.79
CA GLY A 634 -3.64 48.56 0.95
C GLY A 634 -4.16 48.58 2.38
N ALA A 635 -5.14 47.72 2.69
CA ALA A 635 -5.90 47.72 3.94
C ALA A 635 -5.07 47.42 5.21
N HIS A 636 -3.89 46.81 5.07
CA HIS A 636 -3.04 46.41 6.21
C HIS A 636 -1.86 47.37 6.45
N LYS A 637 -1.87 48.57 5.84
CA LYS A 637 -0.80 49.59 5.95
C LYS A 637 -0.43 49.94 7.40
N ASP A 638 -1.38 49.83 8.32
CA ASP A 638 -1.25 50.26 9.73
C ASP A 638 -0.66 49.15 10.63
N ILE A 639 -0.50 47.92 10.11
CA ILE A 639 0.13 46.80 10.82
C ILE A 639 1.65 46.88 10.61
N ALA A 640 2.31 47.71 11.41
CA ALA A 640 3.76 47.96 11.31
C ALA A 640 4.63 46.71 11.59
N HIS A 641 4.17 45.83 12.50
CA HIS A 641 4.88 44.63 12.93
C HIS A 641 3.97 43.40 12.75
N GLY A 642 4.03 42.77 11.59
CA GLY A 642 3.19 41.63 11.26
C GLY A 642 3.73 40.78 10.13
N PHE A 643 3.11 39.61 9.94
CA PHE A 643 3.46 38.63 8.91
C PHE A 643 2.20 37.93 8.37
N VAL A 644 2.33 37.24 7.24
CA VAL A 644 1.22 36.56 6.56
C VAL A 644 1.55 35.08 6.41
N ILE A 645 0.57 34.22 6.69
CA ILE A 645 0.65 32.76 6.43
C ILE A 645 -0.43 32.37 5.42
N HIS A 646 -0.04 31.53 4.47
CA HIS A 646 -0.92 30.97 3.42
C HIS A 646 -1.51 29.63 3.88
N HIS A 647 -2.44 29.69 4.85
CA HIS A 647 -3.15 28.53 5.39
C HIS A 647 -4.00 27.83 4.34
N TYR A 648 -4.39 26.57 4.59
CA TYR A 648 -5.30 25.83 3.69
C TYR A 648 -6.63 26.55 3.40
N ALA A 649 -7.13 27.34 4.37
CA ALA A 649 -8.36 28.14 4.28
C ALA A 649 -8.14 29.55 3.70
N GLY A 650 -6.88 29.96 3.44
CA GLY A 650 -6.54 31.25 2.84
C GLY A 650 -5.49 32.05 3.60
N ASN A 651 -5.26 33.28 3.13
CA ASN A 651 -4.19 34.15 3.64
C ASN A 651 -4.64 34.87 4.91
N VAL A 652 -3.94 34.66 6.03
CA VAL A 652 -4.21 35.37 7.30
C VAL A 652 -3.05 36.29 7.64
N VAL A 653 -3.39 37.55 7.95
CA VAL A 653 -2.44 38.60 8.37
C VAL A 653 -2.43 38.66 9.90
N TYR A 654 -1.28 38.35 10.51
CA TYR A 654 -1.09 38.37 11.96
C TYR A 654 -0.36 39.62 12.42
N ASN A 655 -0.86 40.25 13.48
CA ASN A 655 -0.26 41.38 14.15
C ASN A 655 0.60 40.88 15.32
N ALA A 656 1.92 41.00 15.20
CA ALA A 656 2.87 40.45 16.15
C ALA A 656 2.96 41.24 17.47
N ALA A 657 2.32 42.41 17.58
CA ALA A 657 2.55 43.39 18.65
C ALA A 657 2.50 42.82 20.08
N GLU A 658 1.53 41.95 20.36
CA GLU A 658 1.33 41.36 21.69
C GLU A 658 1.94 39.93 21.83
N PHE A 659 2.56 39.36 20.78
CA PHE A 659 2.98 37.95 20.75
C PHE A 659 4.03 37.60 21.83
N LEU A 660 5.11 38.38 21.94
CA LEU A 660 6.19 38.13 22.92
C LEU A 660 5.66 38.15 24.36
N ILE A 661 4.71 39.05 24.63
CA ILE A 661 4.10 39.27 25.94
C ILE A 661 3.12 38.14 26.25
N LYS A 662 2.21 37.81 25.32
CA LYS A 662 1.22 36.73 25.48
C LYS A 662 1.83 35.34 25.57
N ASN A 663 2.99 35.11 24.95
CA ASN A 663 3.68 33.83 25.06
C ASN A 663 4.43 33.66 26.39
N ASN A 664 4.75 34.77 27.06
CA ASN A 664 5.44 34.85 28.35
C ASN A 664 4.47 34.88 29.55
N ASP A 665 3.25 34.36 29.38
CA ASP A 665 2.21 34.20 30.41
C ASP A 665 2.51 33.01 31.35
N SER A 666 3.74 32.98 31.87
CA SER A 666 4.20 32.02 32.87
C SER A 666 3.78 32.46 34.27
N GLU A 667 3.22 31.55 35.07
CA GLU A 667 2.73 31.87 36.41
C GLU A 667 3.86 32.33 37.33
N ASP A 668 3.62 33.46 38.01
CA ASP A 668 4.60 34.12 38.86
C ASP A 668 4.73 33.41 40.23
N PRO A 669 5.96 33.10 40.71
CA PRO A 669 6.15 32.36 41.96
C PRO A 669 5.61 33.06 43.21
N ASP A 670 5.66 34.40 43.29
CA ASP A 670 5.14 35.13 44.43
C ASP A 670 3.60 35.15 44.43
N SER A 671 2.95 35.11 43.25
CA SER A 671 1.50 34.87 43.16
C SER A 671 1.12 33.49 43.72
N VAL A 672 1.87 32.43 43.40
CA VAL A 672 1.59 31.08 43.95
C VAL A 672 1.73 31.08 45.48
N VAL A 673 2.83 31.64 46.01
CA VAL A 673 3.06 31.73 47.47
C VAL A 673 1.99 32.57 48.19
N LEU A 674 1.45 33.60 47.54
CA LEU A 674 0.37 34.43 48.09
C LEU A 674 -0.96 33.66 48.16
N PHE A 675 -1.41 33.08 47.05
CA PHE A 675 -2.74 32.47 46.99
C PHE A 675 -2.83 31.13 47.75
N CYS A 676 -1.75 30.35 47.83
CA CYS A 676 -1.69 29.14 48.66
C CYS A 676 -1.76 29.42 50.19
N LYS A 677 -1.60 30.68 50.63
CA LYS A 677 -1.87 31.11 52.02
C LYS A 677 -3.32 31.60 52.26
N SER A 678 -4.20 31.57 51.26
CA SER A 678 -5.59 32.04 51.38
C SER A 678 -6.41 31.23 52.39
N SER A 679 -7.34 31.90 53.08
CA SER A 679 -8.37 31.23 53.89
C SER A 679 -9.49 30.56 53.06
N SER A 680 -9.52 30.79 51.74
CA SER A 680 -10.42 30.10 50.81
C SER A 680 -9.79 28.78 50.36
N SER A 681 -10.46 27.66 50.65
CA SER A 681 -9.99 26.33 50.24
C SER A 681 -9.92 26.19 48.72
N VAL A 682 -10.83 26.81 47.96
CA VAL A 682 -10.75 26.84 46.49
C VAL A 682 -9.51 27.63 46.05
N VAL A 683 -9.34 28.88 46.50
CA VAL A 683 -8.20 29.75 46.10
C VAL A 683 -6.85 29.12 46.43
N ALA A 684 -6.70 28.52 47.61
CA ALA A 684 -5.45 27.87 48.01
C ALA A 684 -5.10 26.67 47.10
N ASN A 685 -6.10 25.87 46.71
CA ASN A 685 -5.92 24.71 45.85
C ASN A 685 -5.85 25.04 44.34
N LEU A 686 -6.22 26.26 43.89
CA LEU A 686 -6.22 26.62 42.46
C LEU A 686 -4.84 26.48 41.78
N LEU A 687 -3.75 26.60 42.54
CA LEU A 687 -2.38 26.66 42.01
C LEU A 687 -1.51 25.45 42.36
N GLU A 688 -2.00 24.51 43.18
CA GLU A 688 -1.25 23.28 43.52
C GLU A 688 -1.33 22.21 42.41
N THR A 689 -2.37 22.25 41.56
CA THR A 689 -2.66 21.28 40.50
C THR A 689 -1.66 21.25 39.35
N GLY A 690 -0.57 22.02 39.41
CA GLY A 690 0.53 22.01 38.44
C GLY A 690 1.52 20.84 38.58
N GLN A 691 1.33 19.94 39.56
CA GLN A 691 2.19 18.76 39.74
C GLN A 691 1.49 17.49 39.24
N ASP A 692 2.06 16.84 38.21
CA ASP A 692 1.58 15.56 37.69
C ASP A 692 1.49 14.51 38.81
N ALA A 693 0.28 14.02 39.08
CA ALA A 693 -0.04 13.08 40.16
C ALA A 693 0.42 11.62 39.88
N GLY A 694 1.72 11.45 39.58
CA GLY A 694 2.37 10.14 39.55
C GLY A 694 2.84 9.74 40.96
N PRO A 695 2.43 8.57 41.51
CA PRO A 695 2.84 8.13 42.83
C PRO A 695 4.30 7.66 42.85
N THR A 696 5.25 8.60 42.92
CA THR A 696 6.68 8.31 43.13
C THR A 696 7.16 8.86 44.45
N ASP A 697 7.29 7.97 45.44
CA ASP A 697 7.65 8.23 46.84
C ASP A 697 9.11 8.69 47.03
N LYS A 698 9.42 9.94 46.60
CA LYS A 698 10.79 10.49 46.58
C LYS A 698 10.91 11.99 46.92
N GLY A 699 10.13 12.45 47.91
CA GLY A 699 10.36 13.70 48.64
C GLY A 699 10.22 15.02 47.85
N PRO A 700 10.50 16.17 48.48
CA PRO A 700 10.35 17.49 47.86
C PRO A 700 11.45 17.74 46.82
N ARG A 701 11.15 17.45 45.55
CA ARG A 701 12.01 17.84 44.42
C ARG A 701 12.16 19.36 44.37
N LYS A 702 13.41 19.84 44.35
CA LYS A 702 13.71 21.25 44.09
C LYS A 702 13.14 21.67 42.74
N VAL A 703 12.22 22.63 42.73
CA VAL A 703 11.66 23.22 41.51
C VAL A 703 12.77 24.00 40.78
N GLN A 704 13.38 23.37 39.77
CA GLN A 704 14.10 24.10 38.74
C GLN A 704 13.06 24.74 37.82
N SER A 705 12.92 26.06 37.90
CA SER A 705 12.00 26.86 37.10
C SER A 705 12.42 26.90 35.63
N SER A 706 12.13 25.83 34.88
CA SER A 706 12.22 25.84 33.43
C SER A 706 11.14 26.73 32.85
N PHE A 707 11.53 27.75 32.08
CA PHE A 707 10.61 28.59 31.32
C PHE A 707 9.60 27.74 30.53
N SER A 708 8.31 27.95 30.77
CA SER A 708 7.22 27.29 30.05
C SER A 708 6.37 28.35 29.36
N SER A 709 6.42 28.36 28.03
CA SER A 709 5.63 29.24 27.17
C SER A 709 4.20 28.74 27.00
N VAL A 710 3.30 29.66 26.65
CA VAL A 710 1.94 29.30 26.21
C VAL A 710 1.99 28.45 24.94
N SER A 711 2.81 28.83 23.96
CA SER A 711 3.04 28.08 22.73
C SER A 711 3.54 26.65 22.99
N GLY A 712 4.52 26.47 23.88
CA GLY A 712 5.12 25.18 24.20
C GLY A 712 4.16 24.27 24.96
N THR A 713 3.34 24.86 25.84
CA THR A 713 2.27 24.14 26.56
C THR A 713 1.16 23.72 25.59
N PHE A 714 0.67 24.65 24.77
CA PHE A 714 -0.35 24.39 23.76
C PHE A 714 0.10 23.37 22.71
N LYS A 715 1.33 23.48 22.18
CA LYS A 715 1.87 22.52 21.22
C LYS A 715 1.87 21.10 21.79
N LYS A 716 2.31 20.92 23.05
CA LYS A 716 2.25 19.60 23.73
C LYS A 716 0.81 19.07 23.84
N GLN A 717 -0.13 19.92 24.25
CA GLN A 717 -1.55 19.55 24.37
C GLN A 717 -2.16 19.16 23.02
N LEU A 718 -1.85 19.91 21.95
CA LEU A 718 -2.33 19.64 20.59
C LEU A 718 -1.70 18.39 20.00
N SER A 719 -0.39 18.14 20.20
CA SER A 719 0.24 16.87 19.82
C SER A 719 -0.42 15.70 20.54
N SER A 720 -0.63 15.78 21.86
CA SER A 720 -1.30 14.72 22.63
C SER A 720 -2.76 14.46 22.16
N LEU A 721 -3.48 15.51 21.75
CA LEU A 721 -4.79 15.37 21.10
C LEU A 721 -4.67 14.65 19.76
N MET A 722 -3.70 15.01 18.91
CA MET A 722 -3.50 14.35 17.62
C MET A 722 -3.06 12.89 17.76
N ASP A 723 -2.15 12.58 18.68
CA ASP A 723 -1.77 11.20 19.01
C ASP A 723 -2.98 10.39 19.49
N THR A 724 -3.87 11.01 20.27
CA THR A 724 -5.15 10.42 20.67
C THR A 724 -6.05 10.16 19.47
N LEU A 725 -6.27 11.13 18.58
CA LEU A 725 -7.16 10.97 17.41
C LEU A 725 -6.61 9.94 16.41
N ASN A 726 -5.30 9.95 16.14
CA ASN A 726 -4.59 8.96 15.34
C ASN A 726 -4.69 7.52 15.91
N SER A 727 -5.02 7.38 17.21
CA SER A 727 -5.30 6.10 17.88
C SER A 727 -6.77 5.67 17.84
N THR A 728 -7.62 6.35 17.05
CA THR A 728 -9.06 6.06 16.89
C THR A 728 -9.46 5.83 15.43
N SER A 729 -10.67 5.31 15.20
CA SER A 729 -11.37 5.53 13.91
C SER A 729 -12.13 6.84 13.96
N ALA A 730 -11.82 7.78 13.07
CA ALA A 730 -12.41 9.12 13.05
C ALA A 730 -13.62 9.23 12.09
N TYR A 731 -14.69 9.89 12.55
CA TYR A 731 -15.87 10.27 11.78
C TYR A 731 -16.00 11.80 11.77
N PHE A 732 -16.27 12.41 10.62
CA PHE A 732 -16.24 13.88 10.48
C PHE A 732 -17.63 14.46 10.26
N VAL A 733 -17.96 15.48 11.06
CA VAL A 733 -19.15 16.32 10.92
C VAL A 733 -18.68 17.74 10.57
N ARG A 734 -18.96 18.19 9.34
CA ARG A 734 -18.63 19.53 8.86
C ARG A 734 -19.87 20.42 8.94
N CYS A 735 -19.87 21.31 9.93
CA CYS A 735 -20.92 22.29 10.18
C CYS A 735 -20.72 23.53 9.28
N VAL A 736 -21.80 24.03 8.69
CA VAL A 736 -21.81 25.15 7.74
C VAL A 736 -22.80 26.22 8.20
N LYS A 737 -22.38 27.48 8.20
CA LYS A 737 -23.21 28.65 8.48
C LYS A 737 -23.81 29.15 7.15
N PRO A 738 -25.13 29.00 6.91
CA PRO A 738 -25.69 29.18 5.56
C PRO A 738 -25.92 30.63 5.14
N ASN A 739 -25.96 31.57 6.09
CA ASN A 739 -26.07 33.01 5.82
C ASN A 739 -25.49 33.83 6.99
N THR A 740 -25.30 35.13 6.78
CA THR A 740 -24.80 36.07 7.80
C THR A 740 -25.92 36.74 8.59
N SER A 741 -27.15 36.79 8.07
CA SER A 741 -28.34 37.42 8.67
C SER A 741 -28.96 36.66 9.85
N TYR A 742 -28.53 35.42 10.11
CA TYR A 742 -29.14 34.48 11.07
C TYR A 742 -30.58 34.05 10.71
N GLU A 743 -30.96 34.18 9.44
CA GLU A 743 -32.31 33.86 8.96
C GLU A 743 -32.48 32.35 8.68
N SER A 744 -33.62 31.80 9.08
CA SER A 744 -33.92 30.36 8.91
C SER A 744 -34.23 30.05 7.44
N TRP A 745 -33.58 28.99 6.91
CA TRP A 745 -33.74 28.49 5.54
C TRP A 745 -33.27 29.42 4.42
N VAL A 746 -32.56 30.52 4.74
CA VAL A 746 -31.85 31.37 3.76
C VAL A 746 -30.44 30.83 3.49
N PHE A 747 -30.07 30.68 2.22
CA PHE A 747 -28.78 30.16 1.79
C PHE A 747 -28.05 31.19 0.91
N ASP A 748 -26.90 31.66 1.38
CA ASP A 748 -25.98 32.55 0.67
C ASP A 748 -24.89 31.71 -0.03
N LEU A 749 -24.93 31.67 -1.36
CA LEU A 749 -24.00 30.90 -2.18
C LEU A 749 -22.54 31.36 -2.01
N ASP A 750 -22.29 32.66 -1.89
CA ASP A 750 -20.95 33.23 -1.87
C ASP A 750 -20.36 33.31 -0.46
N TYR A 751 -21.19 33.25 0.58
CA TYR A 751 -20.74 32.99 1.95
C TYR A 751 -20.52 31.49 2.24
N VAL A 752 -21.28 30.57 1.61
CA VAL A 752 -21.09 29.12 1.78
C VAL A 752 -19.93 28.57 0.93
N ARG A 753 -19.69 29.11 -0.28
CA ARG A 753 -18.61 28.67 -1.19
C ARG A 753 -17.22 28.64 -0.51
N PRO A 754 -16.77 29.69 0.21
CA PRO A 754 -15.53 29.63 0.99
C PRO A 754 -15.55 28.53 2.05
N GLN A 755 -16.62 28.40 2.84
CA GLN A 755 -16.72 27.40 3.91
C GLN A 755 -16.55 25.95 3.42
N LEU A 756 -17.00 25.61 2.20
CA LEU A 756 -16.81 24.28 1.66
C LEU A 756 -15.35 24.00 1.24
N ARG A 757 -14.63 25.03 0.76
CA ARG A 757 -13.19 24.96 0.47
C ARG A 757 -12.38 24.88 1.78
N CYS A 758 -12.67 25.78 2.71
CA CYS A 758 -12.09 25.81 4.07
C CYS A 758 -12.52 24.63 4.96
N GLY A 759 -13.44 23.77 4.48
CA GLY A 759 -13.78 22.48 5.09
C GLY A 759 -13.08 21.28 4.45
N GLY A 760 -12.28 21.48 3.39
CA GLY A 760 -11.70 20.41 2.57
C GLY A 760 -12.74 19.56 1.83
N LEU A 761 -14.00 20.00 1.78
CA LEU A 761 -15.11 19.24 1.21
C LEU A 761 -15.03 19.21 -0.32
N VAL A 762 -14.64 20.33 -0.93
CA VAL A 762 -14.45 20.42 -2.38
C VAL A 762 -13.34 19.46 -2.84
N GLU A 763 -12.25 19.39 -2.07
CA GLU A 763 -11.08 18.54 -2.31
C GLU A 763 -11.43 17.05 -2.13
N ALA A 764 -12.16 16.72 -1.06
CA ALA A 764 -12.68 15.37 -0.85
C ALA A 764 -13.61 14.93 -1.99
N VAL A 765 -14.55 15.78 -2.43
CA VAL A 765 -15.44 15.45 -3.55
C VAL A 765 -14.67 15.33 -4.88
N ARG A 766 -13.68 16.20 -5.14
CA ARG A 766 -12.78 16.09 -6.31
C ARG A 766 -12.04 14.75 -6.33
N MET A 767 -11.55 14.26 -5.18
CA MET A 767 -10.93 12.95 -5.08
C MET A 767 -11.94 11.81 -5.31
N LEU A 768 -13.10 11.85 -4.65
CA LEU A 768 -14.17 10.85 -4.78
C LEU A 768 -14.71 10.76 -6.22
N LYS A 769 -14.61 11.82 -7.03
CA LYS A 769 -14.95 11.82 -8.47
C LYS A 769 -13.99 10.98 -9.32
N VAL A 770 -12.70 11.00 -9.01
CA VAL A 770 -11.67 10.27 -9.78
C VAL A 770 -11.61 8.79 -9.36
N GLY A 771 -11.77 8.53 -8.06
CA GLY A 771 -11.74 7.21 -7.42
C GLY A 771 -13.03 6.39 -7.60
N PHE A 772 -13.33 5.57 -6.58
CA PHE A 772 -14.46 4.63 -6.58
C PHE A 772 -15.25 4.72 -5.26
N PRO A 773 -16.08 5.76 -5.07
CA PRO A 773 -16.63 6.12 -3.76
C PRO A 773 -17.72 5.16 -3.27
N THR A 774 -18.43 4.50 -4.19
CA THR A 774 -19.47 3.52 -3.88
C THR A 774 -18.88 2.11 -3.94
N ARG A 775 -19.11 1.28 -2.92
CA ARG A 775 -18.53 -0.09 -2.81
C ARG A 775 -19.45 -1.06 -2.06
N VAL A 776 -19.38 -2.34 -2.42
CA VAL A 776 -20.12 -3.43 -1.76
C VAL A 776 -19.28 -4.71 -1.71
N SER A 777 -19.39 -5.50 -0.65
CA SER A 777 -18.71 -6.80 -0.57
C SER A 777 -19.36 -7.82 -1.52
N PHE A 778 -18.55 -8.74 -2.07
CA PHE A 778 -19.09 -9.87 -2.83
C PHE A 778 -20.03 -10.75 -2.00
N ASP A 779 -19.84 -10.75 -0.68
CA ASP A 779 -20.66 -11.46 0.30
C ASP A 779 -22.07 -10.87 0.41
N ALA A 780 -22.22 -9.54 0.44
CA ALA A 780 -23.53 -8.89 0.49
C ALA A 780 -24.32 -9.08 -0.81
N VAL A 781 -23.66 -8.97 -1.97
CA VAL A 781 -24.29 -9.27 -3.28
C VAL A 781 -24.68 -10.74 -3.38
N TYR A 782 -23.85 -11.65 -2.87
CA TYR A 782 -24.22 -13.08 -2.80
C TYR A 782 -25.42 -13.31 -1.86
N ALA A 783 -25.44 -12.68 -0.68
CA ALA A 783 -26.52 -12.81 0.28
C ALA A 783 -27.87 -12.30 -0.26
N GLN A 784 -27.90 -11.16 -0.97
CA GLN A 784 -29.15 -10.64 -1.56
C GLN A 784 -29.69 -11.55 -2.68
N TYR A 785 -28.82 -12.03 -3.58
CA TYR A 785 -29.28 -12.76 -4.76
C TYR A 785 -29.39 -14.28 -4.58
N SER A 786 -28.72 -14.88 -3.59
CA SER A 786 -28.80 -16.34 -3.39
C SER A 786 -30.21 -16.86 -3.07
N PRO A 787 -31.08 -16.15 -2.32
CA PRO A 787 -32.49 -16.52 -2.13
C PRO A 787 -33.36 -16.36 -3.39
N LEU A 788 -32.95 -15.50 -4.33
CA LEU A 788 -33.70 -15.17 -5.55
C LEU A 788 -33.45 -16.15 -6.72
N LEU A 789 -32.57 -17.14 -6.52
CA LEU A 789 -32.22 -18.19 -7.50
C LEU A 789 -33.12 -19.42 -7.33
N ASN A 790 -33.95 -19.70 -8.32
CA ASN A 790 -34.85 -20.86 -8.34
C ASN A 790 -34.76 -21.62 -9.69
N PRO A 791 -34.10 -22.79 -9.76
CA PRO A 791 -33.50 -23.55 -8.66
C PRO A 791 -32.15 -22.97 -8.18
N PRO A 792 -31.76 -23.24 -6.92
CA PRO A 792 -30.45 -22.84 -6.40
C PRO A 792 -29.31 -23.59 -7.13
N PRO A 793 -28.12 -22.98 -7.27
CA PRO A 793 -27.02 -23.55 -8.04
C PRO A 793 -26.40 -24.77 -7.32
N LYS A 794 -26.38 -25.94 -8.00
CA LYS A 794 -25.85 -27.23 -7.50
C LYS A 794 -24.38 -27.23 -7.01
N THR A 795 -23.65 -26.14 -7.21
CA THR A 795 -22.29 -25.94 -6.68
C THR A 795 -22.15 -24.49 -6.25
N PRO A 796 -21.53 -24.18 -5.09
CA PRO A 796 -21.33 -22.81 -4.64
C PRO A 796 -20.58 -22.01 -5.71
N LEU A 797 -21.12 -20.84 -6.04
CA LEU A 797 -20.54 -19.95 -7.05
C LEU A 797 -19.47 -19.08 -6.38
N ASN A 798 -18.35 -18.86 -7.05
CA ASN A 798 -17.31 -17.95 -6.54
C ASN A 798 -17.93 -16.54 -6.42
N ARG A 799 -17.99 -16.00 -5.21
CA ARG A 799 -18.72 -14.75 -4.90
C ARG A 799 -18.29 -13.57 -5.78
N ARG A 800 -17.01 -13.50 -6.18
CA ARG A 800 -16.46 -12.46 -7.10
C ARG A 800 -16.96 -12.62 -8.54
N ASP A 801 -16.97 -13.86 -9.07
CA ASP A 801 -17.50 -14.13 -10.41
C ASP A 801 -19.04 -14.04 -10.45
N PHE A 802 -19.71 -14.42 -9.36
CA PHE A 802 -21.15 -14.28 -9.18
C PHE A 802 -21.55 -12.80 -9.17
N SER A 803 -20.89 -11.98 -8.34
CA SER A 803 -21.11 -10.53 -8.32
C SER A 803 -20.88 -9.91 -9.70
N GLN A 804 -19.82 -10.33 -10.42
CA GLN A 804 -19.61 -9.87 -11.80
C GLN A 804 -20.74 -10.28 -12.76
N ALA A 805 -21.34 -11.47 -12.58
CA ALA A 805 -22.47 -11.93 -13.39
C ALA A 805 -23.75 -11.13 -13.09
N VAL A 806 -24.01 -10.77 -11.83
CA VAL A 806 -25.11 -9.86 -11.44
C VAL A 806 -24.91 -8.49 -12.09
N LEU A 807 -23.73 -7.88 -11.97
CA LEU A 807 -23.44 -6.57 -12.60
C LEU A 807 -23.61 -6.58 -14.13
N PHE A 808 -23.24 -7.69 -14.77
CA PHE A 808 -23.45 -7.88 -16.21
C PHE A 808 -24.93 -8.03 -16.59
N LEU A 809 -25.74 -8.71 -15.76
CA LEU A 809 -27.18 -8.84 -15.98
C LEU A 809 -27.89 -7.48 -16.01
N PHE A 810 -27.54 -6.60 -15.07
CA PHE A 810 -28.03 -5.22 -15.03
C PHE A 810 -27.36 -4.27 -16.05
N GLY A 811 -26.63 -4.82 -17.03
CA GLY A 811 -26.07 -4.06 -18.17
C GLY A 811 -24.86 -3.17 -17.87
N LEU A 812 -24.27 -3.27 -16.67
CA LEU A 812 -23.22 -2.35 -16.24
C LEU A 812 -21.88 -2.60 -16.98
N ARG A 813 -21.27 -1.53 -17.48
CA ARG A 813 -20.06 -1.60 -18.32
C ARG A 813 -18.80 -1.71 -17.47
N ARG A 814 -17.78 -2.41 -17.98
CA ARG A 814 -16.50 -2.64 -17.27
C ARG A 814 -15.68 -1.38 -16.93
N ASN A 815 -16.02 -0.21 -17.46
CA ASN A 815 -15.39 1.07 -17.13
C ASN A 815 -16.09 1.80 -15.97
N GLU A 816 -17.26 1.34 -15.55
CA GLU A 816 -18.10 1.94 -14.49
C GLU A 816 -17.85 1.30 -13.11
N TYR A 817 -17.22 0.11 -13.08
CA TYR A 817 -16.87 -0.61 -11.86
C TYR A 817 -15.50 -1.31 -11.97
N GLN A 818 -14.86 -1.58 -10.84
CA GLN A 818 -13.75 -2.52 -10.69
C GLN A 818 -14.08 -3.62 -9.68
N LEU A 819 -13.32 -4.72 -9.73
CA LEU A 819 -13.47 -5.87 -8.85
C LEU A 819 -12.18 -6.05 -8.05
N GLY A 820 -12.23 -5.70 -6.78
CA GLY A 820 -11.11 -5.93 -5.86
C GLY A 820 -10.96 -7.40 -5.47
N LEU A 821 -10.30 -7.63 -4.34
CA LEU A 821 -10.14 -8.96 -3.74
C LEU A 821 -11.39 -9.42 -2.99
N THR A 822 -12.10 -8.52 -2.32
CA THR A 822 -13.31 -8.81 -1.52
C THR A 822 -14.55 -7.99 -1.90
N LYS A 823 -14.38 -6.89 -2.66
CA LYS A 823 -15.46 -5.93 -2.97
C LYS A 823 -15.58 -5.58 -4.46
N VAL A 824 -16.81 -5.21 -4.86
CA VAL A 824 -17.05 -4.39 -6.05
C VAL A 824 -16.85 -2.93 -5.66
N PHE A 825 -16.17 -2.19 -6.54
CA PHE A 825 -15.96 -0.75 -6.45
C PHE A 825 -16.62 -0.08 -7.67
N PHE A 826 -17.36 1.01 -7.48
CA PHE A 826 -18.10 1.72 -8.53
C PHE A 826 -17.68 3.19 -8.60
N ARG A 827 -17.74 3.76 -9.80
CA ARG A 827 -17.56 5.21 -10.00
C ARG A 827 -18.72 6.02 -9.40
N ALA A 828 -18.51 7.33 -9.24
CA ALA A 828 -19.55 8.29 -8.87
C ALA A 828 -20.81 8.17 -9.75
N GLY A 829 -21.96 8.55 -9.20
CA GLY A 829 -23.26 8.45 -9.90
C GLY A 829 -23.83 7.02 -10.00
N LYS A 830 -23.18 6.01 -9.39
CA LYS A 830 -23.65 4.61 -9.39
C LYS A 830 -24.25 4.15 -8.06
N ARG A 831 -24.48 5.07 -7.12
CA ARG A 831 -25.11 4.76 -5.82
C ARG A 831 -26.54 4.25 -5.97
N ALA A 832 -27.43 5.01 -6.62
CA ALA A 832 -28.80 4.60 -6.88
C ALA A 832 -28.89 3.27 -7.68
N PHE A 833 -27.91 3.00 -8.55
CA PHE A 833 -27.77 1.71 -9.22
C PHE A 833 -27.43 0.58 -8.23
N LEU A 834 -26.48 0.78 -7.31
CA LEU A 834 -26.17 -0.19 -6.27
C LEU A 834 -27.39 -0.42 -5.36
N GLU A 835 -28.13 0.63 -4.99
CA GLU A 835 -29.36 0.52 -4.19
C GLU A 835 -30.44 -0.28 -4.95
N THR A 836 -30.60 -0.05 -6.27
CA THR A 836 -31.47 -0.87 -7.15
C THR A 836 -31.05 -2.36 -7.21
N VAL A 837 -29.74 -2.64 -7.14
CA VAL A 837 -29.19 -4.01 -7.09
C VAL A 837 -29.34 -4.61 -5.70
N MET A 838 -29.23 -3.84 -4.62
CA MET A 838 -29.26 -4.35 -3.25
C MET A 838 -30.67 -4.46 -2.66
N ASN A 839 -31.65 -3.72 -3.19
CA ASN A 839 -33.03 -3.69 -2.71
C ASN A 839 -34.00 -4.38 -3.69
N ARG A 840 -33.54 -5.41 -4.41
CA ARG A 840 -34.38 -6.22 -5.30
C ARG A 840 -34.88 -7.46 -4.57
N ASP A 841 -36.20 -7.57 -4.44
CA ASP A 841 -36.88 -8.71 -3.78
C ASP A 841 -37.58 -9.65 -4.77
N GLU A 842 -37.74 -9.23 -6.03
CA GLU A 842 -38.28 -10.08 -7.09
C GLU A 842 -37.35 -11.25 -7.45
N LYS A 843 -37.92 -12.45 -7.58
CA LYS A 843 -37.21 -13.62 -8.13
C LYS A 843 -36.72 -13.36 -9.55
N LEU A 844 -35.52 -13.85 -9.87
CA LEU A 844 -34.92 -13.69 -11.19
C LEU A 844 -35.70 -14.48 -12.25
N SER A 845 -35.90 -13.87 -13.43
CA SER A 845 -36.49 -14.57 -14.59
C SER A 845 -35.62 -15.74 -15.04
N GLU A 846 -36.21 -16.79 -15.64
CA GLU A 846 -35.46 -17.90 -16.25
C GLU A 846 -34.42 -17.40 -17.26
N LYS A 847 -34.74 -16.34 -18.01
CA LYS A 847 -33.84 -15.67 -18.96
C LYS A 847 -32.64 -15.03 -18.26
N ASP A 848 -32.89 -14.34 -17.15
CA ASP A 848 -31.87 -13.67 -16.35
C ASP A 848 -30.95 -14.70 -15.67
N MET A 849 -31.54 -15.78 -15.16
CA MET A 849 -30.84 -16.90 -14.55
C MET A 849 -29.99 -17.67 -15.57
N GLY A 850 -30.51 -17.91 -16.78
CA GLY A 850 -29.76 -18.48 -17.89
C GLY A 850 -28.58 -17.58 -18.33
N ALA A 851 -28.76 -16.26 -18.33
CA ALA A 851 -27.69 -15.31 -18.59
C ALA A 851 -26.59 -15.34 -17.50
N LEU A 852 -27.00 -15.32 -16.22
CA LEU A 852 -26.12 -15.33 -15.05
C LEU A 852 -25.34 -16.64 -14.92
N LEU A 853 -26.03 -17.78 -14.89
CA LEU A 853 -25.40 -19.11 -14.85
C LEU A 853 -24.56 -19.35 -16.10
N GLY A 854 -25.02 -18.91 -17.27
CA GLY A 854 -24.24 -18.95 -18.51
C GLY A 854 -22.95 -18.15 -18.43
N PHE A 855 -22.96 -16.97 -17.79
CA PHE A 855 -21.75 -16.16 -17.58
C PHE A 855 -20.75 -16.87 -16.65
N VAL A 856 -21.22 -17.37 -15.49
CA VAL A 856 -20.35 -18.06 -14.52
C VAL A 856 -19.81 -19.37 -15.09
N ASN A 857 -20.61 -20.13 -15.84
CA ASN A 857 -20.15 -21.36 -16.51
C ASN A 857 -19.16 -21.07 -17.64
N ARG A 858 -19.34 -20.01 -18.43
CA ARG A 858 -18.32 -19.56 -19.41
C ARG A 858 -17.01 -19.16 -18.73
N LYS A 859 -17.06 -18.45 -17.59
CA LYS A 859 -15.87 -18.15 -16.75
C LYS A 859 -15.19 -19.42 -16.23
N ARG A 860 -15.95 -20.38 -15.69
CA ARG A 860 -15.43 -21.67 -15.21
C ARG A 860 -14.75 -22.45 -16.33
N TRP A 861 -15.37 -22.53 -17.51
CA TRP A 861 -14.83 -23.19 -18.70
C TRP A 861 -13.53 -22.52 -19.20
N GLN A 862 -13.49 -21.19 -19.28
CA GLN A 862 -12.28 -20.45 -19.64
C GLN A 862 -11.12 -20.71 -18.67
N ARG A 863 -11.39 -20.75 -17.35
CA ARG A 863 -10.37 -21.14 -16.36
C ARG A 863 -9.93 -22.58 -16.53
N GLY A 864 -10.86 -23.52 -16.75
CA GLY A 864 -10.53 -24.93 -17.00
C GLY A 864 -9.59 -25.10 -18.20
N ILE A 865 -9.89 -24.44 -19.32
CA ILE A 865 -9.00 -24.42 -20.51
C ILE A 865 -7.64 -23.80 -20.17
N ALA A 866 -7.60 -22.69 -19.42
CA ALA A 866 -6.34 -22.07 -19.02
C ALA A 866 -5.50 -23.01 -18.14
N THR A 867 -6.09 -23.62 -17.12
CA THR A 867 -5.43 -24.61 -16.26
C THR A 867 -4.92 -25.81 -17.06
N VAL A 868 -5.71 -26.37 -17.98
CA VAL A 868 -5.28 -27.47 -18.86
C VAL A 868 -4.13 -27.06 -19.77
N LYS A 869 -4.16 -25.85 -20.35
CA LYS A 869 -3.02 -25.33 -21.13
C LYS A 869 -1.77 -25.18 -20.27
N SER A 870 -1.89 -24.62 -19.07
CA SER A 870 -0.76 -24.46 -18.14
C SER A 870 -0.19 -25.81 -17.67
N THR A 871 -1.03 -26.80 -17.34
CA THR A 871 -0.53 -28.13 -16.95
C THR A 871 0.08 -28.89 -18.12
N VAL A 872 -0.46 -28.77 -19.34
CA VAL A 872 0.18 -29.31 -20.55
C VAL A 872 1.55 -28.66 -20.77
N ILE A 873 1.67 -27.33 -20.70
CA ILE A 873 2.95 -26.62 -20.83
C ILE A 873 3.95 -27.13 -19.79
N VAL A 874 3.59 -27.10 -18.49
CA VAL A 874 4.45 -27.57 -17.39
C VAL A 874 4.85 -29.04 -17.58
N TRP A 875 3.92 -29.91 -17.96
CA TRP A 875 4.21 -31.33 -18.22
C TRP A 875 5.15 -31.53 -19.41
N THR A 876 4.97 -30.77 -20.50
CA THR A 876 5.92 -30.80 -21.63
C THR A 876 7.30 -30.30 -21.24
N SER A 877 7.42 -29.25 -20.43
CA SER A 877 8.71 -28.76 -19.91
C SER A 877 9.39 -29.79 -19.00
N ILE A 878 8.65 -30.42 -18.07
CA ILE A 878 9.18 -31.51 -17.22
C ILE A 878 9.61 -32.72 -18.06
N ARG A 879 8.82 -33.08 -19.09
CA ARG A 879 9.17 -34.15 -20.04
C ARG A 879 10.44 -33.82 -20.82
N MET A 880 10.61 -32.59 -21.28
CA MET A 880 11.82 -32.14 -21.98
C MET A 880 13.05 -32.15 -21.07
N LEU A 881 12.93 -31.68 -19.82
CA LEU A 881 14.03 -31.76 -18.83
C LEU A 881 14.42 -33.21 -18.52
N ARG A 882 13.45 -34.12 -18.33
CA ARG A 882 13.70 -35.55 -18.17
C ARG A 882 14.39 -36.16 -19.39
N LEU A 883 13.96 -35.78 -20.60
CA LEU A 883 14.57 -36.25 -21.85
C LEU A 883 16.01 -35.74 -21.99
N LEU A 884 16.29 -34.48 -21.65
CA LEU A 884 17.63 -33.90 -21.63
C LEU A 884 18.56 -34.60 -20.62
N GLU A 885 18.08 -34.96 -19.42
CA GLU A 885 18.91 -35.71 -18.46
C GLU A 885 19.14 -37.16 -18.91
N LEU A 886 18.16 -37.80 -19.57
CA LEU A 886 18.37 -39.09 -20.24
C LEU A 886 19.42 -38.99 -21.36
N TRP A 887 19.40 -37.94 -22.17
CA TRP A 887 20.44 -37.66 -23.19
C TRP A 887 21.81 -37.40 -22.55
N ARG A 888 21.89 -36.64 -21.46
CA ARG A 888 23.14 -36.44 -20.69
C ARG A 888 23.68 -37.76 -20.13
N ILE A 889 22.82 -38.63 -19.61
CA ILE A 889 23.20 -39.97 -19.14
C ILE A 889 23.66 -40.86 -20.31
N ALA A 890 22.97 -40.81 -21.46
CA ALA A 890 23.35 -41.53 -22.66
C ALA A 890 24.69 -41.06 -23.22
N ALA A 891 24.93 -39.74 -23.30
CA ALA A 891 26.20 -39.16 -23.72
C ALA A 891 27.34 -39.51 -22.74
N ARG A 892 27.13 -39.41 -21.42
CA ARG A 892 28.09 -39.89 -20.40
C ARG A 892 28.42 -41.38 -20.59
N ARG A 893 27.43 -42.24 -20.85
CA ARG A 893 27.64 -43.66 -21.19
C ARG A 893 28.43 -43.82 -22.49
N LEU A 894 28.08 -43.11 -23.55
CA LEU A 894 28.75 -43.16 -24.85
C LEU A 894 30.23 -42.73 -24.75
N ILE A 895 30.53 -41.68 -23.98
CA ILE A 895 31.91 -41.24 -23.69
C ILE A 895 32.68 -42.32 -22.92
N ILE A 896 32.04 -42.99 -21.95
CA ILE A 896 32.64 -44.14 -21.24
C ILE A 896 32.89 -45.29 -22.21
N TYR A 897 31.92 -45.68 -23.04
CA TYR A 897 32.06 -46.74 -24.05
C TYR A 897 33.15 -46.41 -25.07
N LYS A 898 33.21 -45.19 -25.61
CA LYS A 898 34.30 -44.72 -26.50
C LYS A 898 35.65 -44.84 -25.81
N ARG A 899 35.77 -44.37 -24.55
CA ARG A 899 37.01 -44.47 -23.76
C ARG A 899 37.39 -45.92 -23.43
N THR A 900 36.45 -46.83 -23.15
CA THR A 900 36.77 -48.25 -22.90
C THR A 900 37.07 -49.00 -24.20
N PHE A 901 36.39 -48.69 -25.30
CA PHE A 901 36.63 -49.26 -26.62
C PHE A 901 38.00 -48.85 -27.15
N ILE A 902 38.36 -47.56 -27.15
CA ILE A 902 39.70 -47.09 -27.52
C ILE A 902 40.79 -47.73 -26.64
N ARG A 903 40.55 -47.89 -25.33
CA ARG A 903 41.49 -48.63 -24.44
C ARG A 903 41.58 -50.12 -24.76
N ALA A 904 40.49 -50.76 -25.19
CA ALA A 904 40.49 -52.15 -25.64
C ALA A 904 41.22 -52.30 -26.99
N LEU A 905 41.00 -51.39 -27.93
CA LEU A 905 41.67 -51.32 -29.24
C LEU A 905 43.18 -51.06 -29.08
N ARG A 906 43.58 -50.10 -28.25
CA ARG A 906 45.00 -49.85 -27.92
C ARG A 906 45.66 -51.05 -27.21
N ARG A 907 44.91 -51.84 -26.41
CA ARG A 907 45.39 -53.13 -25.86
C ARG A 907 45.47 -54.24 -26.91
N ALA A 908 44.50 -54.32 -27.83
CA ALA A 908 44.47 -55.28 -28.92
C ALA A 908 45.62 -55.02 -29.90
N ARG A 909 45.86 -53.77 -30.34
CA ARG A 909 47.02 -53.40 -31.16
C ARG A 909 48.33 -53.73 -30.45
N ARG A 910 48.47 -53.48 -29.14
CA ARG A 910 49.67 -53.89 -28.37
C ARG A 910 49.86 -55.41 -28.31
N ARG A 911 48.79 -56.19 -28.18
CA ARG A 911 48.86 -57.67 -28.24
C ARG A 911 49.22 -58.17 -29.63
N LEU A 912 48.59 -57.61 -30.67
CA LEU A 912 48.85 -57.98 -32.06
C LEU A 912 50.28 -57.61 -32.44
N ALA A 913 50.76 -56.42 -32.08
CA ALA A 913 52.15 -55.99 -32.29
C ALA A 913 53.16 -56.88 -31.53
N ALA A 914 52.84 -57.30 -30.30
CA ALA A 914 53.67 -58.27 -29.59
C ALA A 914 53.67 -59.66 -30.27
N GLN A 915 52.54 -60.09 -30.82
CA GLN A 915 52.44 -61.34 -31.57
C GLN A 915 53.15 -61.28 -32.92
N THR A 916 53.04 -60.17 -33.68
CA THR A 916 53.75 -60.00 -34.95
C THR A 916 55.25 -59.84 -34.72
N MET A 917 55.68 -59.17 -33.64
CA MET A 917 57.08 -59.10 -33.23
C MET A 917 57.61 -60.48 -32.82
N GLN A 918 56.83 -61.28 -32.08
CA GLN A 918 57.17 -62.68 -31.77
C GLN A 918 57.27 -63.53 -33.04
N SER A 919 56.31 -63.44 -33.97
CA SER A 919 56.38 -64.18 -35.23
C SER A 919 57.53 -63.70 -36.13
N ALA A 920 57.87 -62.42 -36.13
CA ALA A 920 59.03 -61.89 -36.85
C ALA A 920 60.34 -62.44 -36.29
N VAL A 921 60.49 -62.52 -34.96
CA VAL A 921 61.64 -63.17 -34.30
C VAL A 921 61.71 -64.67 -34.62
N ILE A 922 60.57 -65.38 -34.62
CA ILE A 922 60.52 -66.81 -34.96
C ILE A 922 60.85 -67.04 -36.45
N SER A 923 60.33 -66.21 -37.36
CA SER A 923 60.64 -66.28 -38.79
C SER A 923 62.09 -65.91 -39.09
N TYR A 924 62.68 -64.96 -38.35
CA TYR A 924 64.10 -64.63 -38.44
C TYR A 924 64.99 -65.80 -38.00
N LEU A 925 64.65 -66.47 -36.89
CA LEU A 925 65.35 -67.68 -36.43
C LEU A 925 65.25 -68.82 -37.45
N ARG A 926 64.05 -69.06 -38.01
CA ARG A 926 63.87 -70.04 -39.10
C ARG A 926 64.66 -69.69 -40.36
N ALA A 927 64.72 -68.41 -40.75
CA ALA A 927 65.52 -67.98 -41.89
C ALA A 927 67.01 -68.32 -41.70
N CYS A 928 67.54 -68.20 -40.48
CA CYS A 928 68.89 -68.65 -40.15
C CYS A 928 69.08 -70.18 -40.27
N GLU A 929 68.12 -71.00 -39.83
CA GLU A 929 68.15 -72.46 -40.01
C GLU A 929 68.08 -72.89 -41.49
N VAL A 930 67.17 -72.29 -42.25
CA VAL A 930 66.98 -72.53 -43.70
C VAL A 930 68.23 -72.17 -44.48
N MET A 931 68.84 -71.02 -44.20
CA MET A 931 70.15 -70.61 -44.78
C MET A 931 71.28 -71.59 -44.44
N GLY A 932 71.28 -72.16 -43.23
CA GLY A 932 72.22 -73.22 -42.85
C GLY A 932 71.99 -74.54 -43.60
N SER A 933 70.73 -74.87 -43.90
CA SER A 933 70.33 -76.11 -44.57
C SER A 933 70.61 -76.07 -46.08
N LEU A 934 70.29 -74.95 -46.76
CA LEU A 934 70.64 -74.69 -48.16
C LEU A 934 72.15 -74.87 -48.40
N ARG A 935 72.98 -74.43 -47.45
CA ARG A 935 74.44 -74.51 -47.52
C ARG A 935 74.98 -75.94 -47.43
N LYS A 936 74.22 -76.89 -46.87
CA LYS A 936 74.55 -78.33 -46.88
C LYS A 936 74.10 -78.99 -48.17
N ALA A 937 72.85 -78.78 -48.59
CA ALA A 937 72.28 -79.43 -49.78
C ALA A 937 73.10 -79.20 -51.06
N LYS A 938 73.61 -77.97 -51.26
CA LYS A 938 74.50 -77.66 -52.40
C LYS A 938 75.79 -78.49 -52.45
N LEU A 939 76.29 -78.96 -51.31
CA LEU A 939 77.55 -79.71 -51.18
C LEU A 939 77.36 -81.22 -51.35
N GLU A 940 76.11 -81.71 -51.26
CA GLU A 940 75.76 -83.12 -51.45
C GLU A 940 75.44 -83.42 -52.92
N ALA A 941 74.72 -82.53 -53.62
CA ALA A 941 74.39 -82.66 -55.04
C ALA A 941 75.63 -82.81 -55.94
N GLU A 942 76.70 -82.06 -55.65
CA GLU A 942 77.97 -82.06 -56.40
C GLU A 942 78.68 -83.43 -56.40
N ARG A 943 78.42 -84.27 -55.40
CA ARG A 943 79.00 -85.63 -55.31
C ARG A 943 78.29 -86.66 -56.19
N LEU A 944 77.03 -86.41 -56.55
CA LEU A 944 76.14 -87.40 -57.17
C LEU A 944 76.31 -87.46 -58.70
N GLU A 945 76.61 -86.33 -59.37
CA GLU A 945 76.87 -86.31 -60.81
C GLU A 945 78.09 -87.14 -61.23
N LEU A 946 79.09 -87.27 -60.35
CA LEU A 946 80.34 -87.96 -60.64
C LEU A 946 80.15 -89.46 -60.88
N GLN A 947 79.19 -90.10 -60.20
CA GLN A 947 78.93 -91.53 -60.33
C GLN A 947 78.23 -91.90 -61.65
N ARG A 948 77.32 -91.04 -62.15
CA ARG A 948 76.43 -91.38 -63.28
C ARG A 948 77.19 -91.70 -64.57
N LYS A 949 78.34 -91.05 -64.80
CA LYS A 949 79.19 -91.22 -65.99
C LYS A 949 79.84 -92.61 -66.10
N GLN A 950 79.84 -93.43 -65.03
CA GLN A 950 80.54 -94.72 -65.02
C GLN A 950 79.67 -95.93 -65.42
N GLN A 951 78.34 -95.76 -65.57
CA GLN A 951 77.45 -96.87 -65.97
C GLN A 951 77.17 -96.94 -67.47
N GLU A 952 77.11 -95.79 -68.16
CA GLU A 952 76.68 -95.70 -69.57
C GLU A 952 77.60 -96.50 -70.54
N GLU A 953 78.91 -96.64 -70.24
CA GLU A 953 79.86 -97.42 -71.06
C GLU A 953 79.61 -98.95 -71.12
N ARG A 954 78.89 -99.54 -70.16
CA ARG A 954 78.80 -101.01 -70.06
C ARG A 954 77.76 -101.61 -71.02
N LEU A 955 76.60 -100.98 -71.14
CA LEU A 955 75.42 -101.52 -71.85
C LEU A 955 75.63 -101.65 -73.37
N LEU A 956 76.52 -100.86 -73.96
CA LEU A 956 76.72 -100.80 -75.42
C LEU A 956 77.28 -102.11 -76.02
N LYS A 957 77.88 -102.99 -75.20
CA LYS A 957 78.63 -104.17 -75.68
C LYS A 957 77.82 -105.45 -75.87
N GLU A 958 76.58 -105.51 -75.37
CA GLU A 958 75.80 -106.77 -75.37
C GLU A 958 74.88 -106.91 -76.59
N ALA A 959 74.28 -105.80 -77.04
CA ALA A 959 73.30 -105.78 -78.14
C ALA A 959 73.82 -106.33 -79.49
N GLN A 960 75.13 -106.30 -79.73
CA GLN A 960 75.73 -106.69 -81.02
C GLN A 960 75.74 -108.21 -81.29
N ARG A 961 75.24 -109.05 -80.38
CA ARG A 961 75.34 -110.53 -80.49
C ARG A 961 74.07 -111.25 -80.97
N GLU A 962 72.90 -110.63 -80.92
CA GLU A 962 71.63 -111.34 -81.23
C GLU A 962 71.27 -111.34 -82.72
N GLU A 963 71.62 -110.27 -83.44
CA GLU A 963 71.26 -110.02 -84.85
C GLU A 963 71.56 -111.21 -85.79
N GLN A 964 72.70 -111.88 -85.59
CA GLN A 964 73.22 -112.88 -86.53
C GLN A 964 72.47 -114.23 -86.53
N ARG A 965 71.55 -114.48 -85.58
CA ARG A 965 70.81 -115.76 -85.52
C ARG A 965 69.64 -115.85 -86.50
N ARG A 966 68.89 -114.76 -86.70
CA ARG A 966 67.58 -114.79 -87.37
C ARG A 966 67.64 -115.07 -88.89
N ILE A 967 68.74 -114.69 -89.54
CA ILE A 967 68.88 -114.68 -91.01
C ILE A 967 68.85 -116.10 -91.63
N LYS A 968 69.05 -117.18 -90.85
CA LYS A 968 69.16 -118.55 -91.37
C LYS A 968 67.87 -119.36 -91.41
N GLU A 969 66.76 -118.86 -90.86
CA GLU A 969 65.53 -119.67 -90.72
C GLU A 969 64.49 -119.40 -91.84
N GLU A 970 64.58 -118.27 -92.54
CA GLU A 970 63.56 -117.85 -93.53
C GLU A 970 63.69 -118.52 -94.92
N GLU A 971 64.88 -118.99 -95.31
CA GLU A 971 65.12 -119.53 -96.67
C GLU A 971 64.41 -120.87 -96.95
N ALA A 972 64.02 -121.63 -95.92
CA ALA A 972 63.48 -122.99 -96.08
C ALA A 972 61.96 -123.05 -96.32
N ALA A 973 61.18 -122.05 -95.88
CA ALA A 973 59.72 -122.14 -95.81
C ALA A 973 58.99 -121.84 -97.13
N ALA A 974 59.64 -121.15 -98.08
CA ALA A 974 58.96 -120.53 -99.22
C ALA A 974 58.51 -121.50 -100.34
N GLN A 975 59.09 -122.71 -100.44
CA GLN A 975 58.94 -123.55 -101.65
C GLN A 975 57.70 -124.47 -101.69
N PHE A 976 56.94 -124.65 -100.60
CA PHE A 976 55.87 -125.66 -100.55
C PHE A 976 54.43 -125.10 -100.62
N ALA A 977 54.19 -123.86 -100.18
CA ALA A 977 52.86 -123.43 -99.73
C ALA A 977 51.80 -123.21 -100.83
N ALA A 978 52.16 -122.81 -102.05
CA ALA A 978 51.20 -122.29 -103.03
C ALA A 978 50.46 -123.36 -103.88
N ARG A 979 50.83 -124.65 -103.78
CA ARG A 979 50.47 -125.67 -104.79
C ARG A 979 49.16 -126.43 -104.53
N ALA A 980 48.34 -126.01 -103.56
CA ALA A 980 47.27 -126.82 -102.97
C ALA A 980 45.88 -126.12 -102.87
N ALA A 981 45.48 -125.32 -103.85
CA ALA A 981 44.24 -124.52 -103.81
C ALA A 981 43.27 -124.69 -105.02
N VAL A 982 43.46 -125.70 -105.88
CA VAL A 982 42.93 -125.68 -107.27
C VAL A 982 41.76 -126.66 -107.53
N ALA A 983 41.10 -127.22 -106.51
CA ALA A 983 39.92 -128.07 -106.67
C ALA A 983 39.02 -127.99 -105.41
N LYS A 984 37.71 -127.70 -105.47
CA LYS A 984 36.76 -127.52 -106.60
C LYS A 984 36.03 -126.20 -106.47
N ALA A 985 35.73 -125.47 -107.54
CA ALA A 985 34.75 -125.85 -108.57
C ALA A 985 35.04 -127.08 -109.45
N ALA A 986 33.96 -127.76 -109.84
CA ALA A 986 33.79 -128.70 -110.97
C ALA A 986 34.82 -129.84 -111.21
N MET A 987 34.39 -131.09 -110.89
CA MET A 987 34.51 -132.36 -111.67
C MET A 987 34.72 -133.60 -110.77
N SER A 988 33.91 -134.65 -110.94
CA SER A 988 34.10 -136.10 -110.57
C SER A 988 34.55 -136.47 -109.13
N SER A 989 34.14 -137.56 -108.47
CA SER A 989 33.06 -138.55 -108.61
C SER A 989 33.10 -139.48 -107.39
N ALA A 990 31.95 -140.01 -106.97
CA ALA A 990 31.77 -141.20 -106.11
C ALA A 990 32.23 -141.22 -104.62
N ALA A 991 31.41 -141.95 -103.85
CA ALA A 991 31.61 -142.83 -102.69
C ALA A 991 33.04 -143.41 -102.44
N THR A 992 33.48 -143.88 -101.26
CA THR A 992 32.87 -144.07 -99.90
C THR A 992 33.94 -144.54 -98.88
N VAL A 993 33.76 -144.25 -97.56
CA VAL A 993 34.24 -145.08 -96.39
C VAL A 993 35.79 -145.14 -96.17
N ALA A 994 36.43 -145.20 -94.98
CA ALA A 994 36.04 -145.37 -93.56
C ALA A 994 37.00 -144.64 -92.55
N VAL A 995 36.57 -144.45 -91.29
CA VAL A 995 37.19 -144.93 -90.00
C VAL A 995 38.74 -145.15 -89.99
N ASP A 996 39.59 -144.65 -89.08
CA ASP A 996 39.48 -143.91 -87.78
C ASP A 996 40.86 -143.21 -87.43
N ALA A 997 41.34 -142.80 -86.23
CA ALA A 997 40.88 -142.79 -84.81
C ALA A 997 41.70 -141.81 -83.92
N SER A 998 41.09 -141.38 -82.79
CA SER A 998 41.67 -140.90 -81.50
C SER A 998 42.56 -139.62 -81.40
N VAL A 999 42.48 -138.96 -80.23
CA VAL A 999 42.97 -137.60 -79.89
C VAL A 999 44.29 -137.60 -79.11
N ASN A 1000 45.11 -136.54 -79.24
CA ASN A 1000 46.18 -136.19 -78.29
C ASN A 1000 46.47 -134.64 -78.25
N PRO A 1001 47.13 -134.08 -77.22
CA PRO A 1001 47.58 -132.66 -77.08
C PRO A 1001 49.11 -132.53 -77.43
N PRO A 1002 49.99 -131.57 -76.96
CA PRO A 1002 49.81 -130.43 -76.02
C PRO A 1002 50.68 -129.11 -76.17
N SER A 1003 50.26 -128.06 -75.43
CA SER A 1003 51.10 -127.13 -74.59
C SER A 1003 52.05 -126.00 -75.10
N ASN A 1004 52.37 -125.11 -74.12
CA ASN A 1004 53.56 -124.24 -73.89
C ASN A 1004 53.65 -122.81 -74.53
N VAL A 1005 54.16 -121.72 -73.91
CA VAL A 1005 55.08 -121.41 -72.74
C VAL A 1005 56.59 -121.42 -73.11
N VAL A 1006 57.51 -120.51 -72.71
CA VAL A 1006 57.63 -119.40 -71.71
C VAL A 1006 57.73 -117.98 -72.34
N VAL A 1007 57.74 -116.79 -71.69
CA VAL A 1007 57.68 -116.27 -70.29
C VAL A 1007 59.01 -115.83 -69.57
N ALA A 1008 59.10 -114.51 -69.27
CA ALA A 1008 59.91 -113.79 -68.24
C ALA A 1008 61.46 -113.64 -68.31
N GLN A 1009 61.97 -112.41 -68.06
CA GLN A 1009 63.13 -111.97 -67.22
C GLN A 1009 63.58 -110.53 -67.61
N ALA A 1010 64.37 -109.77 -66.83
CA ALA A 1010 64.31 -109.44 -65.39
C ALA A 1010 65.12 -108.13 -65.12
N ALA A 1011 64.78 -107.39 -64.06
CA ALA A 1011 65.50 -106.28 -63.40
C ALA A 1011 66.70 -105.57 -64.12
N ASP A 1012 66.47 -104.34 -64.63
CA ASP A 1012 67.51 -103.26 -64.60
C ASP A 1012 66.97 -101.83 -64.90
N VAL A 1013 65.85 -101.72 -65.64
CA VAL A 1013 65.25 -100.44 -66.08
C VAL A 1013 64.79 -99.50 -64.94
N SER A 1014 64.77 -99.98 -63.69
CA SER A 1014 64.38 -99.22 -62.49
C SER A 1014 65.48 -98.31 -61.91
N VAL A 1015 66.77 -98.57 -62.18
CA VAL A 1015 67.89 -97.84 -61.55
C VAL A 1015 68.16 -96.50 -62.23
N VAL A 1016 68.16 -96.46 -63.56
CA VAL A 1016 68.47 -95.22 -64.32
C VAL A 1016 67.40 -94.14 -64.10
N LYS A 1017 66.12 -94.53 -63.93
CA LYS A 1017 65.03 -93.57 -63.64
C LYS A 1017 65.05 -93.03 -62.20
N SER A 1018 65.50 -93.79 -61.21
CA SER A 1018 65.54 -93.32 -59.82
C SER A 1018 66.66 -92.30 -59.58
N GLN A 1019 67.85 -92.52 -60.14
CA GLN A 1019 68.97 -91.58 -60.02
C GLN A 1019 68.71 -90.24 -60.73
N THR A 1020 68.08 -90.24 -61.91
CA THR A 1020 67.69 -88.99 -62.59
C THR A 1020 66.62 -88.21 -61.82
N VAL A 1021 65.69 -88.91 -61.15
CA VAL A 1021 64.71 -88.24 -60.28
C VAL A 1021 65.38 -87.66 -59.03
N SER A 1022 66.39 -88.33 -58.46
CA SER A 1022 67.14 -87.82 -57.30
C SER A 1022 67.88 -86.52 -57.59
N SER A 1023 68.71 -86.45 -58.65
CA SER A 1023 69.50 -85.24 -58.91
C SER A 1023 68.62 -84.04 -59.32
N VAL A 1024 67.49 -84.30 -59.97
CA VAL A 1024 66.48 -83.27 -60.25
C VAL A 1024 65.76 -82.84 -58.97
N ALA A 1025 65.42 -83.77 -58.06
CA ALA A 1025 64.81 -83.44 -56.78
C ALA A 1025 65.72 -82.56 -55.90
N ASP A 1026 67.03 -82.83 -55.83
CA ASP A 1026 67.95 -82.01 -55.04
C ASP A 1026 68.21 -80.63 -55.66
N GLN A 1027 68.25 -80.52 -57.01
CA GLN A 1027 68.32 -79.22 -57.68
C GLN A 1027 67.01 -78.41 -57.58
N ILE A 1028 65.85 -79.07 -57.55
CA ILE A 1028 64.57 -78.45 -57.20
C ILE A 1028 64.61 -77.95 -55.76
N ARG A 1029 64.99 -78.81 -54.80
CA ARG A 1029 65.09 -78.48 -53.37
C ARG A 1029 66.01 -77.28 -53.09
N ILE A 1030 67.12 -77.15 -53.82
CA ILE A 1030 68.02 -75.99 -53.73
C ILE A 1030 67.31 -74.71 -54.22
N LYS A 1031 66.58 -74.76 -55.34
CA LYS A 1031 65.80 -73.62 -55.85
C LYS A 1031 64.62 -73.28 -54.94
N ASP A 1032 63.94 -74.27 -54.37
CA ASP A 1032 62.82 -74.09 -53.45
C ASP A 1032 63.29 -73.36 -52.18
N LEU A 1033 64.44 -73.75 -51.61
CA LEU A 1033 65.05 -73.08 -50.46
C LEU A 1033 65.53 -71.65 -50.78
N GLU A 1034 66.03 -71.40 -52.00
CA GLU A 1034 66.37 -70.03 -52.46
C GLU A 1034 65.12 -69.16 -52.66
N ALA A 1035 64.04 -69.74 -53.19
CA ALA A 1035 62.74 -69.07 -53.30
C ALA A 1035 62.09 -68.82 -51.93
N GLU A 1036 62.25 -69.74 -50.96
CA GLU A 1036 61.78 -69.57 -49.58
C GLU A 1036 62.51 -68.41 -48.88
N VAL A 1037 63.84 -68.30 -49.03
CA VAL A 1037 64.61 -67.17 -48.49
C VAL A 1037 64.18 -65.85 -49.12
N ALA A 1038 63.97 -65.80 -50.44
CA ALA A 1038 63.46 -64.61 -51.13
C ALA A 1038 62.04 -64.22 -50.66
N SER A 1039 61.16 -65.21 -50.51
CA SER A 1039 59.79 -65.05 -49.97
C SER A 1039 59.81 -64.49 -48.56
N LEU A 1040 60.64 -65.02 -47.66
CA LEU A 1040 60.78 -64.54 -46.28
C LEU A 1040 61.30 -63.09 -46.21
N GLN A 1041 62.25 -62.71 -47.08
CA GLN A 1041 62.72 -61.31 -47.17
C GLN A 1041 61.62 -60.36 -47.68
N GLN A 1042 60.80 -60.81 -48.65
CA GLN A 1042 59.67 -60.03 -49.16
C GLN A 1042 58.58 -59.88 -48.09
N GLN A 1043 58.27 -60.95 -47.35
CA GLN A 1043 57.32 -60.92 -46.22
C GLN A 1043 57.76 -59.94 -45.13
N LEU A 1044 59.05 -59.89 -44.80
CA LEU A 1044 59.61 -58.96 -43.80
C LEU A 1044 59.49 -57.50 -44.26
N LYS A 1045 59.76 -57.21 -45.54
CA LYS A 1045 59.53 -55.88 -46.12
C LYS A 1045 58.05 -55.47 -46.09
N THR A 1046 57.13 -56.38 -46.44
CA THR A 1046 55.69 -56.07 -46.36
C THR A 1046 55.21 -55.89 -44.93
N ALA A 1047 55.73 -56.64 -43.97
CA ALA A 1047 55.36 -56.50 -42.55
C ALA A 1047 55.73 -55.12 -41.98
N ASN A 1048 56.90 -54.58 -42.34
CA ASN A 1048 57.30 -53.23 -41.93
C ASN A 1048 56.41 -52.15 -42.59
N ALA A 1049 56.19 -52.23 -43.90
CA ALA A 1049 55.32 -51.28 -44.61
C ALA A 1049 53.87 -51.29 -44.08
N GLU A 1050 53.39 -52.43 -43.56
CA GLU A 1050 52.08 -52.53 -42.91
C GLU A 1050 52.08 -51.90 -41.51
N ILE A 1051 53.20 -51.93 -40.78
CA ILE A 1051 53.36 -51.23 -39.49
C ILE A 1051 53.32 -49.72 -39.69
N ASP A 1052 54.09 -49.19 -40.64
CA ASP A 1052 54.18 -47.75 -40.95
C ASP A 1052 52.78 -47.19 -41.29
N ARG A 1053 52.04 -47.86 -42.19
CA ARG A 1053 50.65 -47.54 -42.53
C ARG A 1053 49.70 -47.52 -41.34
N LEU A 1054 49.91 -48.39 -40.36
CA LEU A 1054 49.08 -48.46 -39.15
C LEU A 1054 49.43 -47.35 -38.14
N GLU A 1055 50.57 -46.67 -38.27
CA GLU A 1055 50.87 -45.44 -37.54
C GLU A 1055 50.22 -44.24 -38.21
N ASP A 1056 50.38 -44.04 -39.53
CA ASP A 1056 49.67 -43.02 -40.33
C ASP A 1056 48.16 -43.00 -40.05
N VAL A 1057 47.51 -44.18 -40.07
CA VAL A 1057 46.07 -44.33 -39.84
C VAL A 1057 45.66 -43.96 -38.41
N VAL A 1058 46.54 -44.10 -37.41
CA VAL A 1058 46.23 -43.70 -36.03
C VAL A 1058 46.42 -42.21 -35.81
N ASP A 1059 47.43 -41.59 -36.42
CA ASP A 1059 47.61 -40.14 -36.33
C ASP A 1059 46.46 -39.41 -37.04
N GLN A 1060 46.02 -39.90 -38.21
CA GLN A 1060 44.77 -39.43 -38.86
C GLN A 1060 43.53 -39.58 -37.97
N LEU A 1061 43.42 -40.68 -37.20
CA LEU A 1061 42.27 -40.93 -36.32
C LEU A 1061 42.26 -40.05 -35.06
N ASP A 1062 43.42 -39.81 -34.43
CA ASP A 1062 43.50 -38.90 -33.29
C ASP A 1062 43.33 -37.43 -33.76
N ASP A 1063 43.77 -37.06 -34.98
CA ASP A 1063 43.54 -35.73 -35.56
C ASP A 1063 42.07 -35.45 -35.93
N ILE A 1064 41.39 -36.41 -36.59
CA ILE A 1064 39.93 -36.36 -36.81
C ILE A 1064 39.19 -36.25 -35.46
N ASN A 1065 39.66 -36.97 -34.44
CA ASN A 1065 39.07 -36.94 -33.10
C ASN A 1065 39.28 -35.60 -32.38
N ASN A 1066 40.35 -34.86 -32.67
CA ASN A 1066 40.59 -33.52 -32.13
C ASN A 1066 39.62 -32.51 -32.77
N ARG A 1067 39.52 -32.49 -34.11
CA ARG A 1067 38.59 -31.59 -34.85
C ARG A 1067 37.14 -31.79 -34.39
N LEU A 1068 36.71 -33.05 -34.22
CA LEU A 1068 35.35 -33.38 -33.74
C LEU A 1068 35.08 -32.94 -32.28
N VAL A 1069 36.12 -32.70 -31.47
CA VAL A 1069 35.99 -32.12 -30.13
C VAL A 1069 35.90 -30.60 -30.20
N GLU A 1070 36.66 -29.98 -31.10
CA GLU A 1070 36.67 -28.54 -31.34
C GLU A 1070 35.32 -28.06 -31.93
N ASP A 1071 34.79 -28.73 -32.95
CA ASP A 1071 33.44 -28.49 -33.51
C ASP A 1071 32.34 -28.56 -32.44
N LEU A 1072 32.39 -29.59 -31.58
CA LEU A 1072 31.41 -29.80 -30.51
C LEU A 1072 31.51 -28.73 -29.42
N MET A 1073 32.71 -28.18 -29.18
CA MET A 1073 32.93 -27.10 -28.22
C MET A 1073 32.43 -25.77 -28.80
N ASN A 1074 32.67 -25.52 -30.09
CA ASN A 1074 32.14 -24.37 -30.82
C ASN A 1074 30.59 -24.38 -30.85
N GLU A 1075 29.95 -25.53 -31.10
CA GLU A 1075 28.49 -25.66 -31.05
C GLU A 1075 27.93 -25.35 -29.65
N LEU A 1076 28.65 -25.73 -28.59
CA LEU A 1076 28.29 -25.44 -27.20
C LEU A 1076 28.40 -23.95 -26.86
N VAL A 1077 29.45 -23.26 -27.34
CA VAL A 1077 29.60 -21.81 -27.19
C VAL A 1077 28.47 -21.08 -27.93
N LEU A 1078 28.19 -21.45 -29.18
CA LEU A 1078 27.13 -20.84 -29.99
C LEU A 1078 25.75 -21.00 -29.33
N ARG A 1079 25.45 -22.19 -28.80
CA ARG A 1079 24.21 -22.44 -28.03
C ARG A 1079 24.12 -21.64 -26.74
N THR A 1080 25.25 -21.34 -26.10
CA THR A 1080 25.28 -20.53 -24.87
C THR A 1080 25.05 -19.05 -25.19
N GLN A 1081 25.72 -18.51 -26.22
CA GLN A 1081 25.51 -17.15 -26.70
C GLN A 1081 24.06 -16.93 -27.16
N LEU A 1082 23.46 -17.91 -27.85
CA LEU A 1082 22.03 -17.88 -28.21
C LEU A 1082 21.09 -17.91 -26.99
N GLN A 1083 21.51 -18.41 -25.82
CA GLN A 1083 20.73 -18.29 -24.57
C GLN A 1083 20.89 -16.92 -23.89
N GLU A 1084 21.98 -16.21 -24.15
CA GLU A 1084 22.23 -14.85 -23.65
C GLU A 1084 21.52 -13.81 -24.55
N GLU A 1085 21.53 -13.97 -25.87
CA GLU A 1085 20.74 -13.15 -26.79
C GLU A 1085 19.22 -13.29 -26.57
N ASN A 1086 18.74 -14.50 -26.22
CA ASN A 1086 17.34 -14.70 -25.82
C ASN A 1086 16.98 -14.08 -24.45
N GLN A 1087 17.96 -13.54 -23.70
CA GLN A 1087 17.73 -12.74 -22.50
C GLN A 1087 17.87 -11.22 -22.73
N SER A 1088 18.46 -10.79 -23.86
CA SER A 1088 18.69 -9.37 -24.17
C SER A 1088 17.64 -8.73 -25.08
N LEU A 1089 16.70 -9.50 -25.64
CA LEU A 1089 15.56 -8.96 -26.38
C LEU A 1089 14.55 -8.25 -25.45
N PRO A 1090 14.27 -6.94 -25.63
CA PRO A 1090 13.59 -6.14 -24.62
C PRO A 1090 12.06 -6.33 -24.63
N SER A 1091 11.50 -6.64 -23.46
CA SER A 1091 10.06 -6.55 -23.20
C SER A 1091 9.62 -5.11 -22.95
N LEU A 1092 9.26 -4.42 -24.03
CA LEU A 1092 8.46 -3.19 -23.96
C LEU A 1092 7.16 -3.43 -23.18
N SER A 1093 6.75 -2.61 -22.22
CA SER A 1093 7.37 -2.01 -21.02
C SER A 1093 6.39 -0.95 -20.50
N ALA A 1094 6.29 -0.75 -19.19
CA ALA A 1094 5.62 0.40 -18.59
C ALA A 1094 6.24 0.71 -17.21
N PRO A 1095 6.33 1.97 -16.77
CA PRO A 1095 7.38 2.43 -15.83
C PRO A 1095 6.78 2.85 -14.47
N SER A 1096 7.45 3.52 -13.51
CA SER A 1096 8.74 4.24 -13.39
C SER A 1096 9.26 4.09 -11.92
N SER A 1097 10.44 4.50 -11.45
CA SER A 1097 11.37 5.63 -11.73
C SER A 1097 12.81 5.23 -11.29
N ILE A 1098 13.93 5.69 -11.87
CA ILE A 1098 14.50 7.07 -11.94
C ILE A 1098 14.75 7.69 -10.56
N THR A 1099 15.92 8.23 -10.17
CA THR A 1099 17.36 7.98 -10.49
C THR A 1099 18.21 8.73 -9.42
N GLY A 1100 19.38 8.22 -9.02
CA GLY A 1100 20.36 8.96 -8.20
C GLY A 1100 21.80 8.54 -8.55
N LYS A 1101 22.57 9.43 -9.19
CA LYS A 1101 23.86 9.09 -9.84
C LYS A 1101 24.97 8.76 -8.85
N SER A 1102 25.81 7.78 -9.24
CA SER A 1102 27.22 7.71 -8.85
C SER A 1102 28.11 8.47 -9.84
N THR A 1103 29.31 8.88 -9.42
CA THR A 1103 30.44 9.25 -10.29
C THR A 1103 31.77 8.91 -9.61
N PHE A 1104 32.72 8.43 -10.43
CA PHE A 1104 34.19 8.31 -10.30
C PHE A 1104 34.88 9.05 -9.12
N GLY A 1105 35.96 8.54 -8.50
CA GLY A 1105 36.67 7.25 -8.67
C GLY A 1105 38.20 7.39 -8.83
N SER A 1106 38.99 6.70 -7.99
CA SER A 1106 40.47 6.58 -8.11
C SER A 1106 41.04 5.55 -7.10
N ASP A 1107 42.03 4.76 -7.52
CA ASP A 1107 42.97 3.97 -6.69
C ASP A 1107 44.02 4.90 -5.98
N PRO A 1108 44.98 4.47 -5.12
CA PRO A 1108 45.40 3.07 -4.83
C PRO A 1108 45.80 2.72 -3.35
N ASP A 1109 46.26 1.47 -3.20
CA ASP A 1109 47.28 0.97 -2.24
C ASP A 1109 46.97 0.74 -0.73
N PRO A 1110 47.76 -0.12 -0.01
CA PRO A 1110 47.21 -1.00 1.03
C PRO A 1110 47.89 -0.95 2.41
N ASP A 1111 47.38 -1.81 3.33
CA ASP A 1111 47.99 -2.28 4.60
C ASP A 1111 48.17 -1.22 5.72
N PRO A 1112 48.41 -1.64 6.98
CA PRO A 1112 47.61 -2.58 7.78
C PRO A 1112 47.24 -1.99 9.18
N ASP A 1113 46.40 -2.67 9.99
CA ASP A 1113 46.77 -2.99 11.40
C ASP A 1113 45.71 -3.71 12.28
N LEU A 1114 46.24 -4.70 13.02
CA LEU A 1114 46.01 -5.09 14.42
C LEU A 1114 44.62 -4.97 15.14
N VAL A 1115 44.01 -6.14 15.33
CA VAL A 1115 43.81 -6.82 16.65
C VAL A 1115 43.30 -6.00 17.86
N ASN A 1116 42.05 -6.29 18.30
CA ASN A 1116 41.68 -6.86 19.62
C ASN A 1116 40.16 -7.22 19.57
N PHE A 1117 39.67 -8.39 19.99
CA PHE A 1117 39.66 -9.06 21.31
C PHE A 1117 38.75 -8.43 22.39
N ASP A 1118 37.55 -9.02 22.50
CA ASP A 1118 37.04 -9.79 23.66
C ASP A 1118 35.72 -9.31 24.32
N HIS A 1119 35.00 -10.32 24.87
CA HIS A 1119 33.80 -10.29 25.71
C HIS A 1119 32.48 -9.77 25.07
N GLY A 1120 31.29 -10.29 25.41
CA GLY A 1120 30.99 -11.46 26.25
C GLY A 1120 29.60 -11.36 26.92
N PHE A 1121 28.99 -12.52 27.24
CA PHE A 1121 27.77 -12.69 28.05
C PHE A 1121 26.45 -12.16 27.41
N LYS A 1122 25.25 -12.69 27.71
CA LYS A 1122 24.83 -13.94 28.38
C LYS A 1122 23.41 -14.32 27.90
N ALA A 1123 23.01 -15.58 28.09
CA ALA A 1123 21.62 -16.02 27.87
C ALA A 1123 21.07 -16.79 29.08
N SER A 1124 19.82 -16.48 29.43
CA SER A 1124 18.92 -17.16 30.38
C SER A 1124 17.53 -16.55 30.10
N GLY A 1125 16.45 -17.29 29.82
CA GLY A 1125 15.95 -18.50 30.47
C GLY A 1125 14.73 -18.09 31.32
N GLY A 1126 13.65 -18.85 31.47
CA GLY A 1126 13.29 -20.20 30.99
C GLY A 1126 12.23 -20.76 31.96
N PHE A 1127 11.37 -21.70 31.54
CA PHE A 1127 10.43 -22.38 32.45
C PHE A 1127 10.26 -23.86 32.09
N ALA A 1128 10.12 -24.70 33.11
CA ALA A 1128 9.93 -26.15 33.02
C ALA A 1128 8.45 -26.54 33.25
N PRO A 1129 8.09 -27.84 33.30
CA PRO A 1129 8.34 -28.61 34.54
C PRO A 1129 9.00 -29.99 34.35
N SER A 1130 9.42 -30.51 35.49
CA SER A 1130 9.87 -31.86 35.83
C SER A 1130 8.68 -32.86 35.97
N ASP A 1131 8.79 -34.17 36.22
CA ASP A 1131 9.94 -35.10 36.34
C ASP A 1131 9.45 -36.55 36.10
N SER A 1132 10.35 -37.50 35.79
CA SER A 1132 10.43 -38.83 36.45
C SER A 1132 11.41 -39.83 35.83
N SER A 1133 12.23 -40.39 36.72
CA SER A 1133 13.01 -41.65 36.72
C SER A 1133 12.51 -42.85 35.87
N ALA A 1134 13.31 -43.88 35.55
CA ALA A 1134 14.78 -44.08 35.51
C ALA A 1134 15.08 -45.50 34.96
N GLY A 1135 16.19 -45.73 34.25
CA GLY A 1135 16.52 -47.07 33.70
C GLY A 1135 17.98 -47.26 33.28
N ARG A 1136 18.79 -47.92 34.12
CA ARG A 1136 20.23 -48.18 33.91
C ARG A 1136 20.52 -49.08 32.71
N GLN A 1137 21.60 -48.82 31.96
CA GLN A 1137 22.89 -49.53 32.09
C GLN A 1137 24.01 -48.94 31.18
N ARG A 1138 25.27 -49.25 31.51
CA ARG A 1138 26.54 -49.00 30.75
C ARG A 1138 27.25 -50.37 30.59
N PRO A 1139 28.52 -50.53 30.07
CA PRO A 1139 29.49 -49.61 29.46
C PRO A 1139 30.21 -50.16 28.19
N ARG A 1140 31.36 -49.55 27.83
CA ARG A 1140 32.48 -50.05 26.98
C ARG A 1140 32.31 -50.04 25.45
N THR A 1141 33.34 -49.83 24.61
CA THR A 1141 34.50 -48.88 24.60
C THR A 1141 35.30 -49.13 23.30
N ASN A 1142 35.80 -48.06 22.67
CA ASN A 1142 36.96 -48.03 21.76
C ASN A 1142 36.93 -48.77 20.40
N LEU A 1143 37.24 -48.01 19.32
CA LEU A 1143 38.30 -48.23 18.30
C LEU A 1143 38.51 -49.64 17.67
N SER A 1144 38.71 -49.84 16.35
CA SER A 1144 38.76 -48.90 15.19
C SER A 1144 39.00 -49.63 13.83
N VAL A 1145 39.02 -48.87 12.71
CA VAL A 1145 39.79 -49.12 11.44
C VAL A 1145 39.23 -50.05 10.32
N THR A 1146 39.45 -49.59 9.06
CA THR A 1146 39.39 -50.24 7.71
C THR A 1146 38.09 -50.65 6.98
N ARG A 1147 37.76 -49.82 5.96
CA ARG A 1147 37.56 -50.13 4.51
C ARG A 1147 36.95 -51.49 4.07
N HIS A 1148 35.77 -51.43 3.44
CA HIS A 1148 35.36 -51.86 2.07
C HIS A 1148 33.82 -51.59 1.97
N GLY A 1149 33.11 -51.42 0.84
CA GLY A 1149 33.40 -51.31 -0.60
C GLY A 1149 32.05 -51.30 -1.39
N SER A 1150 32.01 -50.89 -2.67
CA SER A 1150 30.81 -50.89 -3.59
C SER A 1150 29.57 -50.07 -3.16
N ARG A 1151 29.13 -49.03 -3.90
CA ARG A 1151 28.41 -48.97 -5.21
C ARG A 1151 26.85 -49.10 -5.15
N ARG A 1152 26.18 -48.00 -5.56
CA ARG A 1152 24.86 -47.88 -6.25
C ARG A 1152 23.54 -47.98 -5.45
N ASN A 1153 22.96 -46.80 -5.19
CA ASN A 1153 21.60 -46.33 -5.59
C ASN A 1153 20.75 -47.30 -6.45
N PRO A 1154 19.41 -47.38 -6.25
CA PRO A 1154 18.50 -46.25 -6.56
C PRO A 1154 17.21 -46.08 -5.71
N SER A 1155 16.52 -44.94 -5.92
CA SER A 1155 15.06 -44.68 -5.74
C SER A 1155 14.43 -44.82 -4.34
N GLU A 1156 13.35 -44.13 -3.94
CA GLU A 1156 12.63 -42.92 -4.45
C GLU A 1156 11.73 -42.37 -3.32
N CYS A 1157 11.31 -41.10 -3.39
CA CYS A 1157 10.35 -40.44 -2.46
C CYS A 1157 10.82 -40.30 -0.98
N SER A 1158 10.19 -39.49 -0.12
CA SER A 1158 8.94 -38.69 -0.25
C SER A 1158 9.10 -37.23 0.27
N ILE A 1159 8.03 -36.44 0.07
CA ILE A 1159 7.91 -35.00 0.38
C ILE A 1159 7.53 -34.77 1.84
N GLN A 1160 8.13 -33.76 2.48
CA GLN A 1160 7.39 -32.77 3.29
C GLN A 1160 8.08 -31.40 3.20
#